data_AF-A0A804RG07-F1
#
_entry.id   AF-A0A804RG07-F1
#
_cell.length_a   1.000
_cell.length_b   1.000
_cell.length_c   1.000
_cell.angle_alpha   90.00
_cell.angle_beta   90.00
_cell.angle_gamma   90.00
#
_symmetry.space_group_name_H-M   'P 1'
#
loop_
_entity.id
_entity.type
_entity.pdbx_description
1 polymer ?
#
loop_
_entity_poly.entity_id
_entity_poly.type
_entity_poly.pdbx_seq_one_letter_code
_entity_poly.pdbx_strand_id
1 'polypeptide(L)'
;MSTVWCSSVLSATATSVPKNPSRSNPSNHLRFTFSNSSAKSSCHRFSSCRSNRPPPLYYWACIESRRRISCGVQTTAQSGTRVVERNASLEIEERHARIRKQLLKPELSPSAYDTAWVAMVPSPGSPQAPCFPQCVQWILENQLDNGSWGHNEVDSSADKKETILATLACVIALKKWDVGPAHITKGIQFIARNFQTVTDEQIVVPIGFDFTFSGMFTLAINMGLQFPVRQTDIDGILRLRENELKRYDGDKSTAIEAYCAYVAEGFENLLDWNDVMKFQAKNGSLFNSPSATAAALVANYDDKALQYLNLLVTQFGSAVPTVFPQNIHCQLSMVDTLESVGISRHFSAEIKAVLDMVYSLWLQKEEEIMLDAETCAMAFRILQMNGYDVSTDWLSHIAEASNFHNSLQGYLCDTKTLLEMYKASKVILSERDLTLENIGCWTGSLLREKLCSDGAQRVPILEEVEYALKFPHYAIVDPLNNRRSIEHLDARGSQTLKTKYLPCHVSQDILALAVEDFCFSQSIYQDELQNIISWEKENRMDQLQFVRQRLAYCYLAAATTISPHELSDARVACAKSIMLTVVVDDFFDVGGSKEEQENLIELVENWDEHHKVEFCSEKVEIVFYAVYNTVNQLGSMASAVQKRDVTKHLAETWLKVMLCMLTEADWQRRQFVPTVEEYMANAVSSLALAVIILPAQYFLGETLSDYMVKDHEYSNLSELMFTCSRLLNDIRSVEREFEAGKLNSVSLLALHSGGSMSIEAAKKETHGSLESYRRGLVALVRRQDSVVPRSCKELFWKLCKTIHLFYFQIDGFTSPKEMVGAVNQVINEPLELQSSNTHV
;
A
#
# COMPACT_ATOMS: atom_id res chain seq x y z
N MET A 1 27.21 21.24 -16.34
CA MET A 1 26.96 19.87 -16.83
C MET A 1 25.46 19.68 -16.90
N SER A 2 24.84 20.32 -17.89
CA SER A 2 23.39 20.36 -18.09
C SER A 2 22.93 19.08 -18.78
N THR A 3 22.24 18.22 -18.03
CA THR A 3 21.58 17.03 -18.57
C THR A 3 20.41 17.50 -19.44
N VAL A 4 20.62 17.45 -20.76
CA VAL A 4 19.63 17.78 -21.78
C VAL A 4 18.53 16.72 -21.74
N TRP A 5 17.31 17.15 -21.39
CA TRP A 5 16.10 16.36 -21.47
C TRP A 5 15.77 16.05 -22.93
N CYS A 6 15.99 14.81 -23.36
CA CYS A 6 15.43 14.30 -24.62
C CYS A 6 13.97 13.88 -24.40
N SER A 7 13.06 14.84 -24.59
CA SER A 7 11.64 14.59 -24.81
C SER A 7 11.46 14.09 -26.25
N SER A 8 11.39 12.77 -26.43
CA SER A 8 10.98 12.15 -27.70
C SER A 8 9.46 12.16 -27.80
N VAL A 9 8.92 13.26 -28.33
CA VAL A 9 7.52 13.37 -28.77
C VAL A 9 7.32 12.46 -29.99
N LEU A 10 6.82 11.24 -29.76
CA LEU A 10 6.33 10.36 -30.83
C LEU A 10 4.96 10.87 -31.30
N SER A 11 5.00 11.84 -32.22
CA SER A 11 3.85 12.23 -33.03
C SER A 11 3.52 11.07 -33.99
N ALA A 12 2.53 10.25 -33.63
CA ALA A 12 1.97 9.24 -34.51
C ALA A 12 1.00 9.92 -35.51
N THR A 13 1.51 10.32 -36.67
CA THR A 13 0.68 10.70 -37.82
C THR A 13 -0.08 9.48 -38.32
N ALA A 14 -1.40 9.50 -38.18
CA ALA A 14 -2.32 8.49 -38.70
C ALA A 14 -2.30 8.48 -40.24
N THR A 15 -1.50 7.59 -40.83
CA THR A 15 -1.60 7.25 -42.25
C THR A 15 -2.62 6.13 -42.43
N SER A 16 -3.79 6.49 -42.96
CA SER A 16 -4.84 5.57 -43.41
C SER A 16 -4.32 4.68 -44.54
N VAL A 17 -4.35 3.36 -44.36
CA VAL A 17 -4.10 2.37 -45.42
C VAL A 17 -5.38 1.54 -45.62
N PRO A 18 -5.77 1.20 -46.87
CA PRO A 18 -7.15 0.88 -47.19
C PRO A 18 -7.56 -0.54 -46.80
N LYS A 19 -8.83 -0.65 -46.39
CA LYS A 19 -9.58 -1.88 -46.17
C LYS A 19 -9.44 -2.83 -47.37
N ASN A 20 -8.96 -4.05 -47.14
CA ASN A 20 -9.25 -5.17 -48.01
C ASN A 20 -9.72 -6.37 -47.14
N PRO A 21 -10.87 -6.98 -47.44
CA PRO A 21 -11.56 -7.87 -46.53
C PRO A 21 -11.16 -9.34 -46.70
N SER A 22 -11.49 -10.12 -45.68
CA SER A 22 -11.70 -11.58 -45.70
C SER A 22 -10.49 -12.48 -45.91
N ARG A 23 -9.86 -12.89 -44.81
CA ARG A 23 -9.47 -14.29 -44.61
C ARG A 23 -9.83 -14.72 -43.20
N SER A 24 -11.03 -15.29 -43.07
CA SER A 24 -11.47 -16.08 -41.93
C SER A 24 -10.63 -17.35 -41.85
N ASN A 25 -9.94 -17.57 -40.74
CA ASN A 25 -9.52 -18.91 -40.33
C ASN A 25 -9.87 -19.08 -38.84
N PRO A 26 -10.53 -20.18 -38.46
CA PRO A 26 -11.26 -20.25 -37.20
C PRO A 26 -10.33 -20.55 -36.04
N SER A 27 -10.40 -19.70 -35.02
CA SER A 27 -9.81 -19.92 -33.71
C SER A 27 -10.47 -21.14 -33.05
N ASN A 28 -9.71 -22.24 -33.00
CA ASN A 28 -10.00 -23.40 -32.17
C ASN A 28 -9.96 -23.00 -30.69
N HIS A 29 -11.12 -22.59 -30.15
CA HIS A 29 -11.30 -22.41 -28.72
C HIS A 29 -11.42 -23.81 -28.07
N LEU A 30 -10.32 -24.28 -27.49
CA LEU A 30 -10.31 -25.39 -26.53
C LEU A 30 -11.14 -24.98 -25.30
N ARG A 31 -12.41 -25.42 -25.27
CA ARG A 31 -13.30 -25.33 -24.11
C ARG A 31 -12.90 -26.40 -23.10
N PHE A 32 -12.26 -25.99 -22.00
CA PHE A 32 -12.19 -26.80 -20.80
C PHE A 32 -13.56 -26.82 -20.13
N THR A 33 -14.26 -27.95 -20.23
CA THR A 33 -15.50 -28.22 -19.50
C THR A 33 -15.16 -28.75 -18.11
N PHE A 34 -15.45 -27.97 -17.07
CA PHE A 34 -15.42 -28.43 -15.69
C PHE A 34 -16.59 -29.39 -15.46
N SER A 35 -16.29 -30.68 -15.33
CA SER A 35 -17.26 -31.68 -14.91
C SER A 35 -17.49 -31.56 -13.40
N ASN A 36 -18.65 -31.02 -13.00
CA ASN A 36 -19.18 -31.07 -11.65
C ASN A 36 -19.46 -32.54 -11.26
N SER A 37 -18.49 -33.23 -10.68
CA SER A 37 -18.75 -34.50 -9.99
C SER A 37 -19.26 -34.20 -8.58
N SER A 38 -20.57 -34.29 -8.43
CA SER A 38 -21.30 -34.28 -7.16
C SER A 38 -20.82 -35.38 -6.22
N ALA A 39 -19.91 -35.08 -5.30
CA ALA A 39 -19.59 -35.96 -4.18
C ALA A 39 -20.60 -35.70 -3.06
N LYS A 40 -21.58 -36.60 -2.95
CA LYS A 40 -22.65 -36.60 -1.96
C LYS A 40 -22.10 -36.51 -0.53
N SER A 41 -22.66 -35.57 0.22
CA SER A 41 -22.59 -35.47 1.67
C SER A 41 -22.90 -36.82 2.34
N SER A 42 -21.92 -37.37 3.05
CA SER A 42 -22.16 -38.37 4.10
C SER A 42 -21.79 -37.70 5.43
N CYS A 43 -22.83 -37.25 6.12
CA CYS A 43 -22.76 -36.76 7.49
C CYS A 43 -22.41 -37.93 8.43
N HIS A 44 -21.13 -38.14 8.72
CA HIS A 44 -20.73 -38.94 9.86
C HIS A 44 -20.61 -38.07 11.12
N ARG A 45 -21.69 -38.10 11.87
CA ARG A 45 -21.92 -37.51 13.19
C ARG A 45 -20.94 -38.11 14.21
N PHE A 46 -19.76 -37.54 14.40
CA PHE A 46 -18.90 -37.86 15.55
C PHE A 46 -19.37 -37.07 16.77
N SER A 47 -20.10 -37.78 17.63
CA SER A 47 -20.51 -37.37 18.95
C SER A 47 -19.30 -37.14 19.87
N SER A 48 -19.10 -35.88 20.29
CA SER A 48 -18.76 -35.46 21.65
C SER A 48 -17.92 -36.44 22.49
N CYS A 49 -16.59 -36.43 22.33
CA CYS A 49 -15.68 -36.78 23.41
C CYS A 49 -15.12 -35.49 24.01
N ARG A 50 -15.80 -35.02 25.06
CA ARG A 50 -15.32 -33.99 25.98
C ARG A 50 -14.03 -34.47 26.62
N SER A 51 -12.89 -33.90 26.22
CA SER A 51 -11.72 -33.81 27.10
C SER A 51 -11.31 -32.35 27.18
N ASN A 52 -11.81 -31.69 28.23
CA ASN A 52 -11.42 -30.35 28.63
C ASN A 52 -9.96 -30.40 29.09
N ARG A 53 -9.01 -30.15 28.18
CA ARG A 53 -7.72 -29.56 28.55
C ARG A 53 -7.47 -28.37 27.63
N PRO A 54 -7.40 -27.14 28.17
CA PRO A 54 -7.03 -25.98 27.37
C PRO A 54 -5.62 -26.20 26.82
N PRO A 55 -5.36 -25.81 25.56
CA PRO A 55 -4.03 -25.92 24.98
C PRO A 55 -3.05 -25.05 25.80
N PRO A 56 -1.79 -25.51 25.96
CA PRO A 56 -0.81 -24.79 26.75
C PRO A 56 -0.55 -23.43 26.11
N LEU A 57 -0.76 -22.37 26.90
CA LEU A 57 -0.33 -21.01 26.60
C LEU A 57 1.19 -21.04 26.42
N TYR A 58 1.64 -21.14 25.17
CA TYR A 58 3.01 -20.78 24.81
C TYR A 58 3.11 -19.27 25.02
N TYR A 59 3.55 -18.89 26.21
CA TYR A 59 4.12 -17.58 26.46
C TYR A 59 5.28 -17.41 25.48
N TRP A 60 5.05 -16.61 24.45
CA TRP A 60 6.10 -16.07 23.61
C TRP A 60 6.97 -15.21 24.53
N ALA A 61 8.01 -15.82 25.09
CA ALA A 61 9.06 -15.07 25.74
C ALA A 61 9.75 -14.26 24.65
N CYS A 62 9.50 -12.95 24.63
CA CYS A 62 10.35 -12.00 23.92
C CYS A 62 11.79 -12.29 24.33
N ILE A 63 12.56 -12.91 23.44
CA ILE A 63 14.00 -13.00 23.59
C ILE A 63 14.50 -11.61 23.22
N GLU A 64 14.51 -10.71 24.20
CA GLU A 64 15.19 -9.42 24.12
C GLU A 64 16.68 -9.68 23.91
N SER A 65 17.14 -9.58 22.66
CA SER A 65 18.56 -9.48 22.33
C SER A 65 19.06 -8.10 22.78
N ARG A 66 19.45 -8.04 24.05
CA ARG A 66 20.04 -6.85 24.70
C ARG A 66 21.35 -6.44 24.01
N ARG A 67 21.35 -5.41 23.17
CA ARG A 67 22.57 -4.61 22.89
C ARG A 67 22.28 -3.11 22.74
N ARG A 68 23.22 -2.35 23.29
CA ARG A 68 23.19 -0.90 23.51
C ARG A 68 23.11 -0.10 22.21
N ILE A 69 22.11 0.77 22.11
CA ILE A 69 22.24 2.02 21.35
C ILE A 69 23.03 2.97 22.24
N SER A 70 24.32 3.16 21.93
CA SER A 70 25.14 4.15 22.63
C SER A 70 24.86 5.55 22.08
N CYS A 71 23.87 6.24 22.63
CA CYS A 71 23.92 7.70 22.71
C CYS A 71 24.80 8.07 23.91
N GLY A 72 25.91 8.76 23.65
CA GLY A 72 26.98 8.95 24.61
C GLY A 72 26.60 9.80 25.82
N VAL A 73 26.55 9.20 27.01
CA VAL A 73 26.83 9.86 28.30
C VAL A 73 27.54 8.85 29.22
N GLN A 74 28.73 9.22 29.69
CA GLN A 74 29.60 8.40 30.54
C GLN A 74 29.11 8.36 32.00
N THR A 75 29.06 7.14 32.55
CA THR A 75 29.31 6.72 33.95
C THR A 75 28.62 7.46 35.10
N THR A 76 27.52 6.88 35.64
CA THR A 76 27.37 6.27 36.99
C THR A 76 25.88 6.09 37.33
N ALA A 77 25.21 5.00 36.93
CA ALA A 77 23.88 4.64 37.45
C ALA A 77 23.41 3.25 36.97
N GLN A 78 23.85 2.15 37.58
CA GLN A 78 23.28 0.82 37.27
C GLN A 78 21.80 0.70 37.70
N SER A 79 21.36 1.47 38.70
CA SER A 79 19.94 1.57 39.09
C SER A 79 19.11 2.40 38.10
N GLY A 80 19.69 3.44 37.51
CA GLY A 80 19.03 4.31 36.53
C GLY A 80 18.70 3.58 35.24
N THR A 81 19.61 2.75 34.73
CA THR A 81 19.40 1.98 33.49
C THR A 81 18.15 1.10 33.52
N ARG A 82 17.90 0.38 34.63
CA ARG A 82 16.70 -0.48 34.74
C ARG A 82 15.40 0.31 34.76
N VAL A 83 15.40 1.51 35.36
CA VAL A 83 14.21 2.38 35.38
C VAL A 83 13.95 2.93 33.99
N VAL A 84 14.99 3.36 33.27
CA VAL A 84 14.86 3.86 31.88
C VAL A 84 14.38 2.76 30.93
N GLU A 85 14.95 1.55 30.99
CA GLU A 85 14.51 0.40 30.18
C GLU A 85 13.03 0.06 30.43
N ARG A 86 12.62 0.04 31.72
CA ARG A 86 11.23 -0.25 32.08
C ARG A 86 10.28 0.85 31.60
N ASN A 87 10.69 2.11 31.68
CA ASN A 87 9.87 3.23 31.20
C ASN A 87 9.71 3.21 29.67
N ALA A 88 10.78 2.92 28.92
CA ALA A 88 10.70 2.81 27.47
C ALA A 88 9.78 1.65 27.02
N SER A 89 9.89 0.49 27.69
CA SER A 89 9.00 -0.64 27.42
C SER A 89 7.53 -0.33 27.73
N LEU A 90 7.26 0.39 28.82
CA LEU A 90 5.91 0.84 29.15
C LEU A 90 5.36 1.82 28.11
N GLU A 91 6.17 2.76 27.63
CA GLU A 91 5.75 3.73 26.62
C GLU A 91 5.39 3.06 25.28
N ILE A 92 6.15 2.05 24.85
CA ILE A 92 5.85 1.25 23.66
C ILE A 92 4.51 0.52 23.81
N GLU A 93 4.28 -0.14 24.94
CA GLU A 93 3.00 -0.83 25.21
C GLU A 93 1.81 0.15 25.24
N GLU A 94 2.00 1.35 25.80
CA GLU A 94 0.98 2.39 25.79
C GLU A 94 0.67 2.88 24.37
N ARG A 95 1.69 3.06 23.50
CA ARG A 95 1.49 3.39 22.08
C ARG A 95 0.69 2.29 21.37
N HIS A 96 1.08 1.02 21.57
CA HIS A 96 0.34 -0.13 21.02
C HIS A 96 -1.12 -0.12 21.47
N ALA A 97 -1.38 0.13 22.76
CA ALA A 97 -2.74 0.19 23.30
C ALA A 97 -3.58 1.32 22.69
N ARG A 98 -3.00 2.52 22.52
CA ARG A 98 -3.67 3.66 21.86
C ARG A 98 -4.02 3.35 20.41
N ILE A 99 -3.08 2.77 19.65
CA ILE A 99 -3.33 2.39 18.25
C ILE A 99 -4.43 1.33 18.14
N ARG A 100 -4.39 0.28 18.97
CA ARG A 100 -5.47 -0.75 19.00
C ARG A 100 -6.83 -0.14 19.30
N LYS A 101 -6.90 0.76 20.28
CA LYS A 101 -8.14 1.45 20.65
C LYS A 101 -8.70 2.24 19.47
N GLN A 102 -7.86 3.05 18.81
CA GLN A 102 -8.28 3.88 17.68
C GLN A 102 -8.66 3.02 16.46
N LEU A 103 -7.95 1.92 16.19
CA LEU A 103 -8.23 1.01 15.08
C LEU A 103 -9.60 0.31 15.25
N LEU A 104 -9.94 -0.11 16.46
CA LEU A 104 -11.23 -0.76 16.74
C LEU A 104 -12.39 0.22 16.86
N LYS A 105 -12.14 1.43 17.37
CA LYS A 105 -13.14 2.47 17.56
C LYS A 105 -12.52 3.84 17.25
N PRO A 106 -12.61 4.29 15.99
CA PRO A 106 -12.11 5.60 15.61
C PRO A 106 -12.77 6.71 16.42
N GLU A 107 -11.97 7.48 17.14
CA GLU A 107 -12.40 8.76 17.73
C GLU A 107 -12.19 9.86 16.69
N LEU A 108 -13.20 10.70 16.47
CA LEU A 108 -13.16 11.83 15.56
C LEU A 108 -13.07 13.14 16.35
N SER A 109 -12.30 14.10 15.84
CA SER A 109 -12.20 15.43 16.43
C SER A 109 -13.50 16.24 16.24
N PRO A 110 -13.91 17.04 17.23
CA PRO A 110 -15.01 17.99 17.06
C PRO A 110 -14.62 19.10 16.09
N SER A 111 -15.54 19.47 15.19
CA SER A 111 -15.43 20.65 14.32
C SER A 111 -16.23 21.79 14.92
N ALA A 112 -15.57 22.89 15.26
CA ALA A 112 -16.24 24.08 15.77
C ALA A 112 -17.20 24.69 14.73
N TYR A 113 -16.82 24.63 13.45
CA TYR A 113 -17.64 25.11 12.33
C TYR A 113 -18.94 24.33 12.20
N ASP A 114 -18.84 22.99 12.12
CA ASP A 114 -20.00 22.12 11.97
C ASP A 114 -20.88 22.14 13.22
N THR A 115 -20.26 22.18 14.41
CA THR A 115 -20.98 22.35 15.69
C THR A 115 -21.76 23.66 15.75
N ALA A 116 -21.20 24.76 15.21
CA ALA A 116 -21.91 26.03 15.13
C ALA A 116 -23.12 25.97 14.20
N TRP A 117 -23.02 25.29 13.05
CA TRP A 117 -24.17 25.06 12.18
C TRP A 117 -25.27 24.22 12.84
N VAL A 118 -24.91 23.14 13.53
CA VAL A 118 -25.86 22.35 14.31
C VAL A 118 -26.49 23.18 15.43
N ALA A 119 -25.71 24.03 16.10
CA ALA A 119 -26.22 24.92 17.14
C ALA A 119 -27.24 25.96 16.63
N MET A 120 -27.24 26.30 15.34
CA MET A 120 -28.20 27.24 14.74
C MET A 120 -29.57 26.64 14.42
N VAL A 121 -29.74 25.31 14.52
CA VAL A 121 -31.00 24.63 14.21
C VAL A 121 -32.07 24.97 15.25
N PRO A 122 -33.22 25.54 14.85
CA PRO A 122 -34.32 25.83 15.76
C PRO A 122 -35.08 24.57 16.18
N SER A 123 -35.59 24.58 17.40
CA SER A 123 -36.41 23.48 17.93
C SER A 123 -37.75 23.37 17.16
N PRO A 124 -38.18 22.17 16.74
CA PRO A 124 -39.48 21.98 16.10
C PRO A 124 -40.62 22.53 16.97
N GLY A 125 -41.37 23.50 16.43
CA GLY A 125 -42.48 24.15 17.15
C GLY A 125 -42.08 25.24 18.15
N SER A 126 -40.77 25.49 18.37
CA SER A 126 -40.27 26.61 19.18
C SER A 126 -39.09 27.30 18.48
N PRO A 127 -39.35 28.12 17.43
CA PRO A 127 -38.30 28.74 16.62
C PRO A 127 -37.34 29.67 17.37
N GLN A 128 -37.72 30.09 18.58
CA GLN A 128 -36.93 30.96 19.47
C GLN A 128 -35.99 30.17 20.40
N ALA A 129 -36.00 28.84 20.34
CA ALA A 129 -35.14 27.98 21.15
C ALA A 129 -34.28 27.08 20.26
N PRO A 130 -33.01 26.81 20.65
CA PRO A 130 -32.17 25.88 19.93
C PRO A 130 -32.69 24.44 20.07
N CYS A 131 -32.63 23.68 18.97
CA CYS A 131 -32.89 22.23 18.99
C CYS A 131 -31.81 21.46 19.76
N PHE A 132 -30.57 21.96 19.70
CA PHE A 132 -29.39 21.34 20.31
C PHE A 132 -28.69 22.33 21.27
N PRO A 133 -29.30 22.66 22.43
CA PRO A 133 -28.73 23.62 23.38
C PRO A 133 -27.32 23.25 23.88
N GLN A 134 -26.99 21.96 23.93
CA GLN A 134 -25.66 21.46 24.28
C GLN A 134 -24.57 21.93 23.31
N CYS A 135 -24.89 22.11 22.02
CA CYS A 135 -23.93 22.64 21.04
C CYS A 135 -23.70 24.14 21.27
N VAL A 136 -24.74 24.89 21.62
CA VAL A 136 -24.59 26.29 22.04
C VAL A 136 -23.72 26.40 23.29
N GLN A 137 -23.92 25.51 24.26
CA GLN A 137 -23.12 25.46 25.48
C GLN A 137 -21.66 25.12 25.21
N TRP A 138 -21.40 24.15 24.32
CA TRP A 138 -20.03 23.82 23.91
C TRP A 138 -19.31 25.02 23.31
N ILE A 139 -19.97 25.80 22.45
CA ILE A 139 -19.40 27.02 21.86
C ILE A 139 -19.04 28.04 22.96
N LEU A 140 -19.89 28.23 23.97
CA LEU A 140 -19.60 29.13 25.10
C LEU A 140 -18.39 28.67 25.92
N GLU A 141 -18.15 27.37 26.03
CA GLU A 141 -17.10 26.78 26.87
C GLU A 141 -15.75 26.62 26.15
N ASN A 142 -15.72 26.65 24.81
CA ASN A 142 -14.54 26.30 24.01
C ASN A 142 -14.01 27.48 23.15
N GLN A 143 -14.24 28.73 23.57
CA GLN A 143 -13.55 29.88 22.96
C GLN A 143 -12.10 29.94 23.46
N LEU A 144 -11.15 30.04 22.54
CA LEU A 144 -9.73 30.19 22.86
C LEU A 144 -9.42 31.58 23.41
N ASP A 145 -8.29 31.73 24.10
CA ASP A 145 -7.88 32.99 24.74
C ASP A 145 -7.70 34.15 23.75
N ASN A 146 -7.33 33.84 22.50
CA ASN A 146 -7.20 34.81 21.41
C ASN A 146 -8.56 35.26 20.83
N GLY A 147 -9.67 34.65 21.26
CA GLY A 147 -11.04 34.92 20.82
C GLY A 147 -11.57 34.03 19.69
N SER A 148 -10.76 33.10 19.15
CA SER A 148 -11.18 32.20 18.07
C SER A 148 -11.83 30.91 18.57
N TRP A 149 -12.46 30.19 17.64
CA TRP A 149 -12.85 28.79 17.80
C TRP A 149 -12.18 27.96 16.71
N GLY A 150 -11.61 26.81 17.07
CA GLY A 150 -10.80 25.98 16.18
C GLY A 150 -9.64 25.32 16.93
N HIS A 151 -8.59 24.93 16.22
CA HIS A 151 -7.40 24.32 16.81
C HIS A 151 -6.49 25.34 17.54
N ASN A 152 -5.86 24.91 18.64
CA ASN A 152 -4.94 25.74 19.44
C ASN A 152 -3.68 26.17 18.66
N GLU A 153 -3.24 25.36 17.70
CA GLU A 153 -2.00 25.56 16.94
C GLU A 153 -2.25 26.38 15.67
N VAL A 154 -2.49 27.69 15.79
CA VAL A 154 -2.67 28.61 14.64
C VAL A 154 -1.33 28.91 13.92
N ASP A 155 -0.25 28.21 14.26
CA ASP A 155 1.09 28.54 13.76
C ASP A 155 1.31 28.18 12.29
N SER A 156 0.49 27.28 11.72
CA SER A 156 0.57 26.98 10.29
C SER A 156 -0.30 27.94 9.47
N SER A 157 0.23 28.49 8.37
CA SER A 157 -0.51 29.41 7.49
C SER A 157 -1.81 28.80 6.97
N ALA A 158 -1.84 27.47 6.79
CA ALA A 158 -2.99 26.71 6.30
C ALA A 158 -4.21 26.75 7.24
N ASP A 159 -4.01 26.85 8.55
CA ASP A 159 -5.10 26.74 9.54
C ASP A 159 -5.85 28.06 9.77
N LYS A 160 -5.34 29.17 9.21
CA LYS A 160 -5.88 30.51 9.45
C LYS A 160 -7.24 30.74 8.81
N LYS A 161 -7.45 30.28 7.56
CA LYS A 161 -8.74 30.42 6.85
C LYS A 161 -9.84 29.61 7.52
N GLU A 162 -9.53 28.38 7.92
CA GLU A 162 -10.46 27.56 8.68
C GLU A 162 -10.83 28.20 10.03
N THR A 163 -9.83 28.64 10.80
CA THR A 163 -10.05 29.23 12.13
C THR A 163 -10.95 30.47 12.05
N ILE A 164 -10.76 31.33 11.03
CA ILE A 164 -11.63 32.52 10.86
C ILE A 164 -13.05 32.13 10.42
N LEU A 165 -13.21 31.10 9.59
CA LEU A 165 -14.51 30.58 9.18
C LEU A 165 -15.28 29.97 10.37
N ALA A 166 -14.62 29.10 11.14
CA ALA A 166 -15.18 28.50 12.35
C ALA A 166 -15.55 29.57 13.40
N THR A 167 -14.68 30.56 13.60
CA THR A 167 -14.96 31.69 14.50
C THR A 167 -16.18 32.49 14.07
N LEU A 168 -16.32 32.77 12.77
CA LEU A 168 -17.50 33.46 12.22
C LEU A 168 -18.77 32.63 12.44
N ALA A 169 -18.72 31.32 12.20
CA ALA A 169 -19.83 30.41 12.46
C ALA A 169 -20.27 30.43 13.92
N CYS A 170 -19.34 30.31 14.87
CA CYS A 170 -19.63 30.36 16.30
C CYS A 170 -20.24 31.71 16.72
N VAL A 171 -19.72 32.82 16.21
CA VAL A 171 -20.28 34.16 16.48
C VAL A 171 -21.73 34.28 16.00
N ILE A 172 -22.03 33.79 14.80
CA ILE A 172 -23.40 33.78 14.25
C ILE A 172 -24.31 32.90 15.10
N ALA A 173 -23.86 31.70 15.48
CA ALA A 173 -24.62 30.79 16.33
C ALA A 173 -24.96 31.39 17.70
N LEU A 174 -24.00 32.06 18.35
CA LEU A 174 -24.24 32.78 19.61
C LEU A 174 -25.20 33.95 19.41
N LYS A 175 -25.06 34.70 18.32
CA LYS A 175 -25.95 35.83 18.03
C LYS A 175 -27.37 35.39 17.71
N LYS A 176 -27.55 34.24 17.05
CA LYS A 176 -28.86 33.64 16.72
C LYS A 176 -29.74 33.45 17.96
N TRP A 177 -29.13 33.12 19.09
CA TRP A 177 -29.82 32.88 20.36
C TRP A 177 -29.63 34.00 21.38
N ASP A 178 -28.98 35.10 20.98
CA ASP A 178 -28.65 36.26 21.83
C ASP A 178 -27.95 35.88 23.16
N VAL A 179 -27.00 34.94 23.09
CA VAL A 179 -26.21 34.47 24.24
C VAL A 179 -24.74 34.85 24.11
N GLY A 180 -24.03 34.96 25.24
CA GLY A 180 -22.58 35.18 25.26
C GLY A 180 -22.07 36.47 24.58
N PRO A 181 -22.61 37.66 24.88
CA PRO A 181 -22.21 38.92 24.21
C PRO A 181 -20.70 39.23 24.34
N ALA A 182 -20.07 38.82 25.44
CA ALA A 182 -18.62 38.94 25.61
C ALA A 182 -17.84 38.04 24.63
N HIS A 183 -18.31 36.81 24.40
CA HIS A 183 -17.72 35.86 23.45
C HIS A 183 -17.86 36.37 22.01
N ILE A 184 -19.05 36.89 21.67
CA ILE A 184 -19.32 37.55 20.36
C ILE A 184 -18.32 38.68 20.13
N THR A 185 -18.14 39.56 21.12
CA THR A 185 -17.22 40.71 21.02
C THR A 185 -15.78 40.25 20.77
N LYS A 186 -15.30 39.25 21.50
CA LYS A 186 -13.96 38.68 21.32
C LYS A 186 -13.79 38.03 19.94
N GLY A 187 -14.79 37.28 19.47
CA GLY A 187 -14.78 36.65 18.14
C GLY A 187 -14.72 37.68 17.01
N ILE A 188 -15.51 38.75 17.10
CA ILE A 188 -15.47 39.86 16.12
C ILE A 188 -14.09 40.53 16.11
N GLN A 189 -13.49 40.74 17.28
CA GLN A 189 -12.14 41.31 17.37
C GLN A 189 -11.09 40.39 16.73
N PHE A 190 -11.19 39.08 16.94
CA PHE A 190 -10.31 38.10 16.28
C PHE A 190 -10.46 38.15 14.75
N ILE A 191 -11.69 38.10 14.24
CA ILE A 191 -11.99 38.16 12.80
C ILE A 191 -11.42 39.44 12.20
N ALA A 192 -11.65 40.60 12.83
CA ALA A 192 -11.16 41.88 12.32
C ALA A 192 -9.63 41.96 12.28
N ARG A 193 -8.94 41.42 13.30
CA ARG A 193 -7.46 41.38 13.35
C ARG A 193 -6.88 40.48 12.25
N ASN A 194 -7.57 39.40 11.91
CA ASN A 194 -7.08 38.39 10.97
C ASN A 194 -7.72 38.47 9.58
N PHE A 195 -8.51 39.50 9.31
CA PHE A 195 -9.36 39.58 8.10
C PHE A 195 -8.58 39.53 6.78
N GLN A 196 -7.34 40.02 6.77
CA GLN A 196 -6.46 39.97 5.59
C GLN A 196 -6.21 38.54 5.09
N THR A 197 -6.29 37.55 5.98
CA THR A 197 -6.16 36.12 5.68
C THR A 197 -7.23 35.63 4.70
N VAL A 198 -8.43 36.20 4.75
CA VAL A 198 -9.57 35.76 3.92
C VAL A 198 -9.25 35.93 2.44
N THR A 199 -8.65 37.06 2.09
CA THR A 199 -8.28 37.42 0.72
C THR A 199 -6.87 37.00 0.32
N ASP A 200 -6.13 36.32 1.21
CA ASP A 200 -4.76 35.89 0.92
C ASP A 200 -4.77 34.64 0.02
N GLU A 201 -4.37 34.81 -1.24
CA GLU A 201 -4.30 33.73 -2.23
C GLU A 201 -3.15 32.73 -1.96
N GLN A 202 -2.19 33.06 -1.10
CA GLN A 202 -1.08 32.16 -0.75
C GLN A 202 -1.48 31.10 0.27
N ILE A 203 -2.62 31.29 0.94
CA ILE A 203 -3.12 30.36 1.96
C ILE A 203 -4.05 29.36 1.31
N VAL A 204 -3.76 28.07 1.54
CA VAL A 204 -4.58 26.92 1.11
C VAL A 204 -6.04 27.16 1.50
N VAL A 205 -6.93 27.04 0.51
CA VAL A 205 -8.35 27.36 0.65
C VAL A 205 -9.12 26.08 1.00
N PRO A 206 -9.80 26.01 2.16
CA PRO A 206 -10.73 24.91 2.43
C PRO A 206 -11.82 24.83 1.36
N ILE A 207 -12.39 23.64 1.17
CA ILE A 207 -13.41 23.42 0.13
C ILE A 207 -14.59 24.35 0.38
N GLY A 208 -14.92 25.17 -0.63
CA GLY A 208 -16.05 26.12 -0.55
C GLY A 208 -15.85 27.28 0.40
N PHE A 209 -14.64 27.58 0.85
CA PHE A 209 -14.39 28.71 1.77
C PHE A 209 -14.91 30.04 1.22
N ASP A 210 -14.70 30.35 -0.06
CA ASP A 210 -15.12 31.62 -0.64
C ASP A 210 -16.65 31.78 -0.61
N PHE A 211 -17.42 30.70 -0.82
CA PHE A 211 -18.88 30.70 -0.65
C PHE A 211 -19.32 30.76 0.80
N THR A 212 -18.78 29.87 1.63
CA THR A 212 -19.22 29.70 3.00
C THR A 212 -18.86 30.92 3.83
N PHE A 213 -17.64 31.44 3.73
CA PHE A 213 -17.23 32.65 4.44
C PHE A 213 -18.03 33.86 3.99
N SER A 214 -18.17 34.09 2.68
CA SER A 214 -18.90 35.27 2.17
C SER A 214 -20.39 35.24 2.54
N GLY A 215 -21.05 34.09 2.41
CA GLY A 215 -22.48 33.96 2.75
C GLY A 215 -22.71 34.14 4.25
N MET A 216 -21.84 33.56 5.07
CA MET A 216 -21.93 33.72 6.53
C MET A 216 -21.61 35.15 6.97
N PHE A 217 -20.67 35.84 6.30
CA PHE A 217 -20.34 37.22 6.63
C PHE A 217 -21.51 38.16 6.32
N THR A 218 -22.18 37.96 5.19
CA THR A 218 -23.42 38.69 4.84
C THR A 218 -24.54 38.38 5.83
N LEU A 219 -24.73 37.11 6.21
CA LEU A 219 -25.68 36.71 7.25
C LEU A 219 -25.40 37.43 8.58
N ALA A 220 -24.13 37.50 9.01
CA ALA A 220 -23.73 38.19 10.23
C ALA A 220 -24.07 39.69 10.21
N ILE A 221 -23.81 40.37 9.09
CA ILE A 221 -24.17 41.78 8.89
C ILE A 221 -25.69 41.96 8.96
N ASN A 222 -26.45 41.09 8.30
CA ASN A 222 -27.91 41.11 8.30
C ASN A 222 -28.51 40.87 9.71
N MET A 223 -27.78 40.18 10.58
CA MET A 223 -28.12 40.00 12.00
C MET A 223 -27.72 41.21 12.88
N GLY A 224 -27.17 42.28 12.29
CA GLY A 224 -26.78 43.50 12.98
C GLY A 224 -25.41 43.46 13.64
N LEU A 225 -24.56 42.46 13.32
CA LEU A 225 -23.18 42.43 13.79
C LEU A 225 -22.33 43.43 13.01
N GLN A 226 -21.48 44.18 13.72
CA GLN A 226 -20.59 45.17 13.12
C GLN A 226 -19.14 44.72 13.25
N PHE A 227 -18.43 44.66 12.11
CA PHE A 227 -17.03 44.27 12.04
C PHE A 227 -16.17 45.51 11.76
N PRO A 228 -15.13 45.79 12.56
CA PRO A 228 -14.22 46.90 12.32
C PRO A 228 -13.20 46.57 11.21
N VAL A 229 -13.72 46.37 9.99
CA VAL A 229 -12.96 46.04 8.77
C VAL A 229 -13.18 47.13 7.71
N ARG A 230 -12.26 47.26 6.75
CA ARG A 230 -12.37 48.30 5.72
C ARG A 230 -13.41 47.87 4.69
N GLN A 231 -14.14 48.83 4.12
CA GLN A 231 -15.10 48.55 3.04
C GLN A 231 -14.43 47.82 1.86
N THR A 232 -13.18 48.16 1.54
CA THR A 232 -12.40 47.49 0.49
C THR A 232 -12.21 45.99 0.73
N ASP A 233 -12.12 45.57 2.00
CA ASP A 233 -11.94 44.17 2.35
C ASP A 233 -13.28 43.41 2.20
N ILE A 234 -14.40 44.06 2.55
CA ILE A 234 -15.77 43.54 2.31
C ILE A 234 -16.02 43.38 0.82
N ASP A 235 -15.70 44.40 0.03
CA ASP A 235 -15.86 44.38 -1.42
C ASP A 235 -14.98 43.27 -2.05
N GLY A 236 -13.80 43.01 -1.48
CA GLY A 236 -12.92 41.91 -1.90
C GLY A 236 -13.57 40.53 -1.76
N ILE A 237 -14.23 40.27 -0.64
CA ILE A 237 -14.93 38.99 -0.39
C ILE A 237 -16.14 38.81 -1.31
N LEU A 238 -16.94 39.88 -1.49
CA LEU A 238 -18.07 39.83 -2.41
C LEU A 238 -17.62 39.57 -3.85
N ARG A 239 -16.46 40.11 -4.25
CA ARG A 239 -15.85 39.81 -5.55
C ARG A 239 -15.38 38.36 -5.66
N LEU A 240 -14.80 37.76 -4.61
CA LEU A 240 -14.44 36.34 -4.61
C LEU A 240 -15.69 35.47 -4.83
N ARG A 241 -16.77 35.75 -4.09
CA ARG A 241 -18.07 35.10 -4.26
C ARG A 241 -18.62 35.25 -5.68
N GLU A 242 -18.63 36.46 -6.23
CA GLU A 242 -19.09 36.70 -7.60
C GLU A 242 -18.24 35.96 -8.64
N ASN A 243 -16.93 35.90 -8.45
CA ASN A 243 -16.03 35.20 -9.35
C ASN A 243 -16.29 33.69 -9.32
N GLU A 244 -16.53 33.11 -8.15
CA GLU A 244 -16.93 31.72 -8.07
C GLU A 244 -18.34 31.49 -8.64
N LEU A 245 -19.30 32.39 -8.42
CA LEU A 245 -20.64 32.31 -9.03
C LEU A 245 -20.59 32.33 -10.56
N LYS A 246 -19.72 33.17 -11.14
CA LYS A 246 -19.51 33.23 -12.59
C LYS A 246 -18.92 31.94 -13.17
N ARG A 247 -18.21 31.14 -12.37
CA ARG A 247 -17.77 29.80 -12.80
C ARG A 247 -18.96 28.83 -12.94
N TYR A 248 -20.07 29.07 -12.24
CA TYR A 248 -21.30 28.28 -12.40
C TYR A 248 -22.23 28.76 -13.51
N ASP A 249 -22.22 30.06 -13.81
CA ASP A 249 -23.17 30.65 -14.75
C ASP A 249 -22.94 30.11 -16.16
N GLY A 250 -23.69 29.05 -16.52
CA GLY A 250 -23.64 28.38 -17.81
C GLY A 250 -23.45 26.86 -17.75
N ASP A 251 -22.94 26.31 -16.65
CA ASP A 251 -22.70 24.87 -16.50
C ASP A 251 -23.68 24.26 -15.47
N LYS A 252 -24.62 23.45 -16.00
CA LYS A 252 -25.62 22.71 -15.21
C LYS A 252 -25.28 21.23 -15.10
N SER A 253 -23.99 20.90 -15.08
CA SER A 253 -23.55 19.53 -14.84
C SER A 253 -23.96 19.05 -13.45
N THR A 254 -24.24 17.75 -13.32
CA THR A 254 -24.55 17.11 -12.04
C THR A 254 -23.44 17.32 -11.00
N ALA A 255 -22.19 17.46 -11.46
CA ALA A 255 -21.02 17.71 -10.62
C ALA A 255 -21.11 19.06 -9.89
N ILE A 256 -21.49 20.12 -10.61
CA ILE A 256 -21.69 21.45 -10.03
C ILE A 256 -22.87 21.44 -9.06
N GLU A 257 -23.97 20.79 -9.42
CA GLU A 257 -25.13 20.67 -8.53
C GLU A 257 -24.74 19.96 -7.23
N ALA A 258 -23.92 18.91 -7.31
CA ALA A 258 -23.40 18.20 -6.15
C ALA A 258 -22.50 19.09 -5.28
N TYR A 259 -21.61 19.87 -5.91
CA TYR A 259 -20.79 20.85 -5.20
C TYR A 259 -21.65 21.90 -4.48
N CYS A 260 -22.60 22.52 -5.18
CA CYS A 260 -23.50 23.51 -4.59
C CYS A 260 -24.30 22.94 -3.42
N ALA A 261 -24.77 21.69 -3.53
CA ALA A 261 -25.44 20.99 -2.44
C ALA A 261 -24.48 20.68 -1.27
N TYR A 262 -23.21 20.36 -1.56
CA TYR A 262 -22.20 20.11 -0.53
C TYR A 262 -21.92 21.36 0.30
N VAL A 263 -21.85 22.55 -0.32
CA VAL A 263 -21.58 23.84 0.35
C VAL A 263 -22.84 24.72 0.47
N ALA A 264 -24.02 24.11 0.54
CA ALA A 264 -25.31 24.79 0.46
C ALA A 264 -25.48 25.88 1.53
N GLU A 265 -24.83 25.72 2.68
CA GLU A 265 -24.83 26.68 3.78
C GLU A 265 -24.23 28.05 3.42
N GLY A 266 -23.40 28.12 2.37
CA GLY A 266 -22.82 29.36 1.85
C GLY A 266 -23.74 30.15 0.91
N PHE A 267 -24.84 29.56 0.41
CA PHE A 267 -25.66 30.16 -0.65
C PHE A 267 -26.82 31.02 -0.15
N GLU A 268 -27.02 31.15 1.17
CA GLU A 268 -28.16 31.87 1.76
C GLU A 268 -29.50 31.36 1.18
N ASN A 269 -30.17 32.16 0.33
CA ASN A 269 -31.46 31.85 -0.29
C ASN A 269 -31.36 31.66 -1.82
N LEU A 270 -30.16 31.47 -2.37
CA LEU A 270 -29.93 31.40 -3.82
C LEU A 270 -30.19 30.01 -4.43
N LEU A 271 -30.22 28.95 -3.61
CA LEU A 271 -30.44 27.58 -4.08
C LEU A 271 -31.90 27.16 -3.95
N ASP A 272 -32.36 26.36 -4.90
CA ASP A 272 -33.59 25.58 -4.73
C ASP A 272 -33.29 24.37 -3.84
N TRP A 273 -33.86 24.36 -2.63
CA TRP A 273 -33.64 23.28 -1.67
C TRP A 273 -34.17 21.93 -2.17
N ASN A 274 -35.12 21.89 -3.12
CA ASN A 274 -35.52 20.62 -3.73
C ASN A 274 -34.39 20.02 -4.57
N ASP A 275 -33.62 20.85 -5.27
CA ASP A 275 -32.46 20.42 -6.05
C ASP A 275 -31.30 19.99 -5.15
N VAL A 276 -31.14 20.62 -3.98
CA VAL A 276 -30.14 20.21 -2.98
C VAL A 276 -30.52 18.85 -2.38
N MET A 277 -31.80 18.66 -2.02
CA MET A 277 -32.27 17.47 -1.32
C MET A 277 -32.26 16.19 -2.16
N LYS A 278 -32.05 16.26 -3.47
CA LYS A 278 -31.83 15.06 -4.31
C LYS A 278 -30.53 14.31 -3.95
N PHE A 279 -29.60 14.98 -3.27
CA PHE A 279 -28.35 14.40 -2.78
C PHE A 279 -28.45 13.87 -1.34
N GLN A 280 -29.64 13.89 -0.73
CA GLN A 280 -29.83 13.36 0.61
C GLN A 280 -29.62 11.83 0.63
N ALA A 281 -28.66 11.38 1.44
CA ALA A 281 -28.38 9.97 1.66
C ALA A 281 -29.48 9.30 2.51
N LYS A 282 -29.51 7.97 2.56
CA LYS A 282 -30.53 7.24 3.35
C LYS A 282 -30.47 7.53 4.85
N ASN A 283 -29.29 7.89 5.36
CA ASN A 283 -29.10 8.29 6.76
C ASN A 283 -29.68 9.70 7.06
N GLY A 284 -30.18 10.42 6.05
CA GLY A 284 -30.77 11.76 6.17
C GLY A 284 -29.79 12.91 5.97
N SER A 285 -28.49 12.63 5.84
CA SER A 285 -27.47 13.66 5.63
C SER A 285 -27.34 14.09 4.16
N LEU A 286 -26.82 15.29 3.96
CA LEU A 286 -26.22 15.71 2.69
C LEU A 286 -24.72 15.44 2.76
N PHE A 287 -24.25 14.48 1.95
CA PHE A 287 -22.82 14.11 1.85
C PHE A 287 -22.14 13.81 3.20
N ASN A 288 -22.88 13.29 4.19
CA ASN A 288 -22.38 13.07 5.56
C ASN A 288 -21.85 14.35 6.23
N SER A 289 -22.19 15.55 5.74
CA SER A 289 -21.75 16.84 6.25
C SER A 289 -22.77 17.41 7.24
N PRO A 290 -22.41 17.60 8.53
CA PRO A 290 -23.34 18.16 9.51
C PRO A 290 -23.71 19.62 9.21
N SER A 291 -22.76 20.45 8.75
CA SER A 291 -23.04 21.83 8.32
C SER A 291 -24.05 21.91 7.18
N ALA A 292 -23.84 21.17 6.10
CA ALA A 292 -24.77 21.17 4.95
C ALA A 292 -26.17 20.67 5.36
N THR A 293 -26.21 19.61 6.16
CA THR A 293 -27.47 19.03 6.63
C THR A 293 -28.21 19.95 7.60
N ALA A 294 -27.50 20.65 8.49
CA ALA A 294 -28.09 21.63 9.40
C ALA A 294 -28.61 22.85 8.64
N ALA A 295 -27.89 23.36 7.64
CA ALA A 295 -28.35 24.45 6.81
C ALA A 295 -29.62 24.07 6.02
N ALA A 296 -29.65 22.87 5.44
CA ALA A 296 -30.83 22.35 4.76
C ALA A 296 -32.04 22.29 5.72
N LEU A 297 -31.86 21.76 6.93
CA LEU A 297 -32.92 21.68 7.93
C LEU A 297 -33.43 23.06 8.39
N VAL A 298 -32.53 24.04 8.53
CA VAL A 298 -32.89 25.43 8.90
C VAL A 298 -33.73 26.09 7.81
N ALA A 299 -33.37 25.88 6.55
CA ALA A 299 -34.03 26.52 5.42
C ALA A 299 -35.31 25.80 4.99
N ASN A 300 -35.31 24.47 5.03
CA ASN A 300 -36.43 23.61 4.66
C ASN A 300 -36.50 22.42 5.63
N TYR A 301 -37.52 22.43 6.50
CA TYR A 301 -37.68 21.40 7.52
C TYR A 301 -37.78 20.00 6.87
N ASP A 302 -36.91 19.09 7.30
CA ASP A 302 -36.89 17.69 6.86
C ASP A 302 -36.63 16.74 8.04
N ASP A 303 -37.51 15.76 8.22
CA ASP A 303 -37.46 14.85 9.36
C ASP A 303 -36.21 13.95 9.34
N LYS A 304 -35.71 13.56 8.16
CA LYS A 304 -34.53 12.70 8.06
C LYS A 304 -33.26 13.46 8.40
N ALA A 305 -33.13 14.71 7.92
CA ALA A 305 -32.04 15.61 8.29
C ALA A 305 -32.01 15.84 9.82
N LEU A 306 -33.18 16.05 10.44
CA LEU A 306 -33.28 16.15 11.89
C LEU A 306 -32.88 14.85 12.61
N GLN A 307 -33.28 13.69 12.10
CA GLN A 307 -32.88 12.39 12.66
C GLN A 307 -31.35 12.19 12.61
N TYR A 308 -30.72 12.57 11.49
CA TYR A 308 -29.27 12.53 11.34
C TYR A 308 -28.57 13.40 12.39
N LEU A 309 -28.99 14.65 12.58
CA LEU A 309 -28.36 15.53 13.57
C LEU A 309 -28.58 15.06 15.01
N ASN A 310 -29.76 14.51 15.32
CA ASN A 310 -30.01 13.87 16.62
C ASN A 310 -29.09 12.68 16.86
N LEU A 311 -28.82 11.86 15.84
CA LEU A 311 -27.86 10.75 15.92
C LEU A 311 -26.46 11.27 16.26
N LEU A 312 -25.98 12.31 15.58
CA LEU A 312 -24.67 12.90 15.85
C LEU A 312 -24.55 13.41 17.29
N VAL A 313 -25.53 14.19 17.73
CA VAL A 313 -25.53 14.77 19.07
C VAL A 313 -25.66 13.70 20.15
N THR A 314 -26.38 12.61 19.87
CA THR A 314 -26.43 11.44 20.77
C THR A 314 -25.08 10.71 20.85
N GLN A 315 -24.38 10.61 19.71
CA GLN A 315 -23.11 9.89 19.59
C GLN A 315 -21.92 10.67 20.18
N PHE A 316 -21.86 11.99 19.93
CA PHE A 316 -20.72 12.84 20.26
C PHE A 316 -21.00 13.83 21.41
N GLY A 317 -22.24 13.90 21.89
CA GLY A 317 -22.63 14.76 23.00
C GLY A 317 -22.85 16.20 22.57
N SER A 318 -21.90 17.08 22.85
CA SER A 318 -22.08 18.54 22.70
C SER A 318 -21.39 19.15 21.49
N ALA A 319 -20.51 18.41 20.80
CA ALA A 319 -19.86 18.85 19.57
C ALA A 319 -19.85 17.73 18.54
N VAL A 320 -19.92 18.10 17.26
CA VAL A 320 -20.00 17.14 16.13
C VAL A 320 -18.74 17.22 15.27
N PRO A 321 -18.34 16.13 14.59
CA PRO A 321 -17.20 16.13 13.67
C PRO A 321 -17.54 16.85 12.36
N THR A 322 -16.55 17.02 11.47
CA THR A 322 -16.80 17.64 10.16
C THR A 322 -17.53 16.74 9.17
N VAL A 323 -17.45 15.42 9.36
CA VAL A 323 -18.10 14.42 8.51
C VAL A 323 -18.45 13.19 9.35
N PHE A 324 -19.63 12.59 9.13
CA PHE A 324 -20.04 11.33 9.76
C PHE A 324 -21.24 10.69 9.04
N PRO A 325 -21.30 9.35 8.91
CA PRO A 325 -20.29 8.37 9.32
C PRO A 325 -19.02 8.41 8.44
N GLN A 326 -17.89 8.04 9.03
CA GLN A 326 -16.59 7.88 8.36
C GLN A 326 -15.76 6.75 8.97
N ASN A 327 -16.37 5.90 9.80
CA ASN A 327 -15.62 4.93 10.59
C ASN A 327 -14.91 3.92 9.68
N ILE A 328 -15.58 3.47 8.62
CA ILE A 328 -15.03 2.48 7.70
C ILE A 328 -13.82 3.05 6.96
N HIS A 329 -13.95 4.27 6.44
CA HIS A 329 -12.84 4.96 5.77
C HIS A 329 -11.64 5.16 6.70
N CYS A 330 -11.87 5.62 7.94
CA CYS A 330 -10.80 5.80 8.92
C CYS A 330 -10.11 4.48 9.26
N GLN A 331 -10.87 3.41 9.49
CA GLN A 331 -10.31 2.10 9.81
C GLN A 331 -9.50 1.52 8.66
N LEU A 332 -10.01 1.59 7.43
CA LEU A 332 -9.30 1.15 6.24
C LEU A 332 -8.03 1.98 6.01
N SER A 333 -8.10 3.30 6.16
CA SER A 333 -6.93 4.18 6.07
C SER A 333 -5.87 3.83 7.11
N MET A 334 -6.28 3.50 8.34
CA MET A 334 -5.37 3.05 9.39
C MET A 334 -4.75 1.69 9.07
N VAL A 335 -5.52 0.72 8.56
CA VAL A 335 -4.99 -0.58 8.11
C VAL A 335 -3.94 -0.35 7.03
N ASP A 336 -4.24 0.46 6.01
CA ASP A 336 -3.32 0.78 4.91
C ASP A 336 -2.04 1.47 5.43
N THR A 337 -2.18 2.38 6.40
CA THR A 337 -1.03 3.04 7.05
C THR A 337 -0.17 2.04 7.82
N LEU A 338 -0.77 1.17 8.62
CA LEU A 338 -0.05 0.15 9.40
C LEU A 338 0.66 -0.87 8.51
N GLU A 339 0.03 -1.27 7.41
CA GLU A 339 0.62 -2.15 6.40
C GLU A 339 1.76 -1.45 5.65
N SER A 340 1.54 -0.22 5.18
CA SER A 340 2.51 0.52 4.37
C SER A 340 3.78 0.90 5.12
N VAL A 341 3.70 1.17 6.43
CA VAL A 341 4.88 1.46 7.29
C VAL A 341 5.49 0.19 7.91
N GLY A 342 4.90 -0.98 7.70
CA GLY A 342 5.51 -2.28 8.05
C GLY A 342 5.25 -2.81 9.47
N ILE A 343 4.34 -2.20 10.23
CA ILE A 343 4.05 -2.59 11.63
C ILE A 343 2.73 -3.33 11.83
N SER A 344 1.99 -3.62 10.75
CA SER A 344 0.69 -4.31 10.79
C SER A 344 0.68 -5.63 11.57
N ARG A 345 1.81 -6.37 11.59
CA ARG A 345 1.94 -7.64 12.32
C ARG A 345 1.65 -7.53 13.81
N HIS A 346 1.95 -6.37 14.42
CA HIS A 346 1.69 -6.06 15.83
C HIS A 346 0.20 -5.85 16.15
N PHE A 347 -0.64 -5.75 15.12
CA PHE A 347 -2.08 -5.46 15.19
C PHE A 347 -2.91 -6.47 14.38
N SER A 348 -2.36 -7.67 14.11
CA SER A 348 -2.97 -8.65 13.20
C SER A 348 -4.40 -9.07 13.62
N ALA A 349 -4.68 -9.15 14.92
CA ALA A 349 -5.99 -9.53 15.42
C ALA A 349 -7.04 -8.42 15.21
N GLU A 350 -6.65 -7.18 15.47
CA GLU A 350 -7.48 -5.99 15.29
C GLU A 350 -7.71 -5.71 13.81
N ILE A 351 -6.68 -5.80 12.97
CA ILE A 351 -6.80 -5.69 11.52
C ILE A 351 -7.77 -6.74 11.00
N LYS A 352 -7.63 -8.01 11.43
CA LYS A 352 -8.58 -9.05 11.03
C LYS A 352 -10.01 -8.74 11.44
N ALA A 353 -10.25 -8.24 12.66
CA ALA A 353 -11.58 -7.86 13.13
C ALA A 353 -12.20 -6.74 12.28
N VAL A 354 -11.39 -5.72 11.93
CA VAL A 354 -11.80 -4.64 11.02
C VAL A 354 -12.15 -5.21 9.64
N LEU A 355 -11.28 -6.02 9.04
CA LEU A 355 -11.52 -6.55 7.70
C LEU A 355 -12.71 -7.51 7.64
N ASP A 356 -12.93 -8.32 8.66
CA ASP A 356 -14.12 -9.18 8.76
C ASP A 356 -15.42 -8.34 8.81
N MET A 357 -15.41 -7.25 9.57
CA MET A 357 -16.53 -6.30 9.62
C MET A 357 -16.73 -5.61 8.27
N VAL A 358 -15.69 -5.02 7.68
CA VAL A 358 -15.78 -4.34 6.38
C VAL A 358 -16.23 -5.30 5.30
N TYR A 359 -15.77 -6.55 5.29
CA TYR A 359 -16.23 -7.57 4.36
C TYR A 359 -17.73 -7.86 4.51
N SER A 360 -18.24 -7.95 5.74
CA SER A 360 -19.67 -8.12 5.99
C SER A 360 -20.50 -6.95 5.46
N LEU A 361 -20.04 -5.71 5.64
CA LEU A 361 -20.70 -4.50 5.15
C LEU A 361 -20.58 -4.36 3.62
N TRP A 362 -19.43 -4.74 3.06
CA TRP A 362 -19.20 -4.88 1.62
C TRP A 362 -20.28 -5.79 1.04
N LEU A 363 -20.43 -7.01 1.59
CA LEU A 363 -21.42 -7.99 1.13
C LEU A 363 -22.87 -7.48 1.16
N GLN A 364 -23.19 -6.57 2.09
CA GLN A 364 -24.50 -5.95 2.23
C GLN A 364 -24.69 -4.74 1.31
N LYS A 365 -23.67 -4.34 0.55
CA LYS A 365 -23.62 -3.11 -0.25
C LYS A 365 -23.95 -1.88 0.58
N GLU A 366 -23.35 -1.82 1.76
CA GLU A 366 -23.55 -0.73 2.70
C GLU A 366 -23.20 0.61 2.08
N GLU A 367 -24.05 1.59 2.38
CA GLU A 367 -24.05 2.89 1.70
C GLU A 367 -22.79 3.70 1.99
N GLU A 368 -22.25 3.60 3.21
CA GLU A 368 -20.99 4.23 3.62
C GLU A 368 -19.81 3.77 2.75
N ILE A 369 -19.83 2.52 2.28
CA ILE A 369 -18.79 1.99 1.37
C ILE A 369 -19.08 2.37 -0.07
N MET A 370 -20.34 2.25 -0.50
CA MET A 370 -20.70 2.31 -1.94
C MET A 370 -20.90 3.72 -2.49
N LEU A 371 -21.20 4.72 -1.65
CA LEU A 371 -21.39 6.10 -2.15
C LEU A 371 -20.10 6.90 -2.24
N ASP A 372 -19.09 6.55 -1.46
CA ASP A 372 -17.79 7.22 -1.50
C ASP A 372 -16.79 6.42 -2.36
N ALA A 373 -16.40 6.99 -3.50
CA ALA A 373 -15.56 6.31 -4.47
C ALA A 373 -14.18 5.93 -3.89
N GLU A 374 -13.60 6.78 -3.03
CA GLU A 374 -12.34 6.50 -2.34
C GLU A 374 -12.49 5.31 -1.40
N THR A 375 -13.49 5.35 -0.50
CA THR A 375 -13.79 4.25 0.43
C THR A 375 -14.09 2.95 -0.31
N CYS A 376 -14.86 3.00 -1.39
CA CYS A 376 -15.19 1.83 -2.19
C CYS A 376 -13.93 1.19 -2.80
N ALA A 377 -13.08 1.99 -3.45
CA ALA A 377 -11.84 1.52 -4.06
C ALA A 377 -10.85 0.98 -3.02
N MET A 378 -10.73 1.66 -1.87
CA MET A 378 -9.87 1.24 -0.77
C MET A 378 -10.37 -0.06 -0.13
N ALA A 379 -11.67 -0.18 0.14
CA ALA A 379 -12.27 -1.40 0.66
C ALA A 379 -12.02 -2.59 -0.27
N PHE A 380 -12.28 -2.42 -1.57
CA PHE A 380 -11.99 -3.44 -2.57
C PHE A 380 -10.53 -3.87 -2.54
N ARG A 381 -9.60 -2.90 -2.64
CA ARG A 381 -8.16 -3.15 -2.68
C ARG A 381 -7.69 -3.91 -1.44
N ILE A 382 -8.00 -3.40 -0.25
CA ILE A 382 -7.52 -3.95 1.02
C ILE A 382 -8.12 -5.33 1.28
N LEU A 383 -9.42 -5.53 1.03
CA LEU A 383 -10.07 -6.83 1.17
C LEU A 383 -9.46 -7.86 0.20
N GLN A 384 -9.29 -7.50 -1.07
CA GLN A 384 -8.68 -8.39 -2.07
C GLN A 384 -7.23 -8.74 -1.72
N MET A 385 -6.45 -7.74 -1.31
CA MET A 385 -5.06 -7.95 -0.87
C MET A 385 -4.96 -8.83 0.38
N ASN A 386 -5.99 -8.85 1.23
CA ASN A 386 -6.05 -9.68 2.42
C ASN A 386 -6.73 -11.04 2.22
N GLY A 387 -7.13 -11.37 0.99
CA GLY A 387 -7.64 -12.69 0.59
C GLY A 387 -9.15 -12.87 0.77
N TYR A 388 -9.92 -11.79 0.90
CA TYR A 388 -11.38 -11.84 0.89
C TYR A 388 -11.91 -11.93 -0.54
N ASP A 389 -13.01 -12.64 -0.73
CA ASP A 389 -13.66 -12.84 -2.03
C ASP A 389 -14.55 -11.64 -2.37
N VAL A 390 -13.99 -10.66 -3.09
CA VAL A 390 -14.69 -9.43 -3.47
C VAL A 390 -14.99 -9.40 -4.98
N SER A 391 -16.25 -9.17 -5.33
CA SER A 391 -16.68 -9.03 -6.72
C SER A 391 -16.34 -7.66 -7.28
N THR A 392 -15.74 -7.64 -8.48
CA THR A 392 -15.40 -6.41 -9.20
C THR A 392 -16.62 -5.75 -9.83
N ASP A 393 -17.73 -6.49 -9.99
CA ASP A 393 -19.01 -5.95 -10.48
C ASP A 393 -19.51 -4.80 -9.61
N TRP A 394 -19.12 -4.75 -8.33
CA TRP A 394 -19.57 -3.71 -7.41
C TRP A 394 -18.82 -2.40 -7.62
N LEU A 395 -17.72 -2.40 -8.37
CA LEU A 395 -17.03 -1.20 -8.82
C LEU A 395 -17.62 -0.62 -10.11
N SER A 396 -18.64 -1.25 -10.71
CA SER A 396 -19.24 -0.80 -11.99
C SER A 396 -19.75 0.65 -11.94
N HIS A 397 -20.22 1.11 -10.77
CA HIS A 397 -20.68 2.49 -10.59
C HIS A 397 -19.55 3.54 -10.64
N ILE A 398 -18.28 3.14 -10.43
CA ILE A 398 -17.09 3.99 -10.59
C ILE A 398 -16.22 3.59 -11.79
N ALA A 399 -16.71 2.69 -12.65
CA ALA A 399 -15.90 2.14 -13.74
C ALA A 399 -15.61 3.16 -14.85
N GLU A 400 -16.55 4.08 -15.11
CA GLU A 400 -16.45 5.06 -16.18
C GLU A 400 -15.99 6.43 -15.66
N ALA A 401 -15.07 7.06 -16.39
CA ALA A 401 -14.58 8.40 -16.07
C ALA A 401 -15.71 9.44 -15.97
N SER A 402 -16.79 9.26 -16.75
CA SER A 402 -17.97 10.13 -16.68
C SER A 402 -18.65 10.13 -15.31
N ASN A 403 -18.66 8.99 -14.61
CA ASN A 403 -19.30 8.90 -13.29
C ASN A 403 -18.49 9.68 -12.26
N PHE A 404 -17.15 9.60 -12.36
CA PHE A 404 -16.25 10.42 -11.55
C PHE A 404 -16.42 11.90 -11.88
N HIS A 405 -16.33 12.31 -13.15
CA HIS A 405 -16.49 13.72 -13.54
C HIS A 405 -17.84 14.33 -13.16
N ASN A 406 -18.89 13.51 -13.07
CA ASN A 406 -20.23 13.93 -12.65
C ASN A 406 -20.45 13.88 -11.12
N SER A 407 -19.42 13.57 -10.32
CA SER A 407 -19.49 13.53 -8.86
C SER A 407 -18.87 14.77 -8.21
N LEU A 408 -19.10 14.93 -6.90
CA LEU A 408 -18.44 15.95 -6.09
C LEU A 408 -16.90 15.83 -6.17
N GLN A 409 -16.36 14.62 -6.04
CA GLN A 409 -14.92 14.35 -6.11
C GLN A 409 -14.33 14.71 -7.48
N GLY A 410 -15.07 14.46 -8.58
CA GLY A 410 -14.65 14.87 -9.92
C GLY A 410 -14.60 16.38 -10.09
N TYR A 411 -15.62 17.09 -9.61
CA TYR A 411 -15.63 18.55 -9.62
C TYR A 411 -14.46 19.14 -8.83
N LEU A 412 -14.18 18.57 -7.64
CA LEU A 412 -13.05 18.96 -6.79
C LEU A 412 -11.69 18.52 -7.35
N CYS A 413 -11.67 17.78 -8.46
CA CYS A 413 -10.46 17.20 -9.04
C CYS A 413 -9.64 16.41 -8.00
N ASP A 414 -10.33 15.63 -7.16
CA ASP A 414 -9.71 14.97 -6.01
C ASP A 414 -8.66 13.94 -6.45
N THR A 415 -7.41 14.27 -6.15
CA THR A 415 -6.25 13.47 -6.53
C THR A 415 -6.16 12.20 -5.68
N LYS A 416 -6.66 12.23 -4.44
CA LYS A 416 -6.61 11.10 -3.51
C LYS A 416 -7.56 9.99 -3.95
N THR A 417 -8.81 10.34 -4.26
CA THR A 417 -9.77 9.40 -4.86
C THR A 417 -9.22 8.77 -6.14
N LEU A 418 -8.67 9.58 -7.07
CA LEU A 418 -8.08 9.06 -8.31
C LEU A 418 -6.93 8.09 -8.07
N LEU A 419 -6.05 8.41 -7.13
CA LEU A 419 -4.91 7.58 -6.77
C LEU A 419 -5.37 6.25 -6.18
N GLU A 420 -6.37 6.24 -5.29
CA GLU A 420 -6.88 5.00 -4.71
C GLU A 420 -7.61 4.12 -5.72
N MET A 421 -8.42 4.70 -6.60
CA MET A 421 -9.02 3.96 -7.72
C MET A 421 -7.95 3.37 -8.64
N TYR A 422 -6.88 4.12 -8.91
CA TYR A 422 -5.75 3.61 -9.67
C TYR A 422 -5.07 2.45 -8.95
N LYS A 423 -4.75 2.57 -7.66
CA LYS A 423 -4.15 1.48 -6.87
C LYS A 423 -5.05 0.23 -6.85
N ALA A 424 -6.36 0.40 -6.67
CA ALA A 424 -7.35 -0.68 -6.72
C ALA A 424 -7.36 -1.40 -8.08
N SER A 425 -7.20 -0.67 -9.19
CA SER A 425 -7.06 -1.28 -10.52
C SER A 425 -5.84 -2.21 -10.65
N LYS A 426 -4.79 -1.98 -9.86
CA LYS A 426 -3.52 -2.74 -9.96
C LYS A 426 -3.51 -4.06 -9.23
N VAL A 427 -4.56 -4.37 -8.47
CA VAL A 427 -4.75 -5.68 -7.82
C VAL A 427 -5.61 -6.66 -8.64
N ILE A 428 -5.87 -6.34 -9.91
CA ILE A 428 -6.58 -7.20 -10.88
C ILE A 428 -6.02 -8.63 -10.94
N LEU A 429 -6.91 -9.62 -10.76
CA LEU A 429 -6.57 -11.05 -10.69
C LEU A 429 -6.87 -11.83 -11.98
N SER A 430 -7.68 -11.28 -12.89
CA SER A 430 -8.16 -11.96 -14.09
C SER A 430 -8.15 -11.03 -15.29
N GLU A 431 -7.71 -11.52 -16.45
CA GLU A 431 -7.74 -10.76 -17.71
C GLU A 431 -9.16 -10.50 -18.23
N ARG A 432 -10.15 -11.20 -17.67
CA ARG A 432 -11.56 -11.01 -18.03
C ARG A 432 -12.20 -9.82 -17.30
N ASP A 433 -11.48 -9.22 -16.36
CA ASP A 433 -11.99 -8.14 -15.53
C ASP A 433 -11.79 -6.78 -16.22
N LEU A 434 -12.69 -6.51 -17.18
CA LEU A 434 -12.70 -5.27 -17.95
C LEU A 434 -12.98 -4.05 -17.07
N THR A 435 -13.62 -4.22 -15.91
CA THR A 435 -13.96 -3.14 -14.98
C THR A 435 -12.70 -2.52 -14.40
N LEU A 436 -11.83 -3.34 -13.78
CA LEU A 436 -10.56 -2.84 -13.24
C LEU A 436 -9.61 -2.36 -14.33
N GLU A 437 -9.59 -3.01 -15.49
CA GLU A 437 -8.78 -2.57 -16.62
C GLU A 437 -9.19 -1.16 -17.09
N ASN A 438 -10.50 -0.90 -17.23
CA ASN A 438 -11.02 0.41 -17.58
C ASN A 438 -10.65 1.46 -16.51
N ILE A 439 -10.94 1.17 -15.24
CA ILE A 439 -10.58 2.05 -14.11
C ILE A 439 -9.10 2.43 -14.16
N GLY A 440 -8.22 1.44 -14.32
CA GLY A 440 -6.78 1.67 -14.35
C GLY A 440 -6.29 2.49 -15.55
N CYS A 441 -7.00 2.43 -16.68
CA CYS A 441 -6.65 3.19 -17.88
C CYS A 441 -6.98 4.67 -17.75
N TRP A 442 -8.21 5.02 -17.37
CA TRP A 442 -8.61 6.42 -17.31
C TRP A 442 -8.04 7.12 -16.07
N THR A 443 -8.04 6.48 -14.89
CA THR A 443 -7.42 7.06 -13.68
C THR A 443 -5.94 7.33 -13.90
N GLY A 444 -5.22 6.36 -14.49
CA GLY A 444 -3.81 6.52 -14.82
C GLY A 444 -3.55 7.66 -15.81
N SER A 445 -4.49 7.93 -16.71
CA SER A 445 -4.37 9.03 -17.69
C SER A 445 -4.59 10.39 -17.02
N LEU A 446 -5.62 10.53 -16.18
CA LEU A 446 -5.87 11.76 -15.42
C LEU A 446 -4.74 12.07 -14.43
N LEU A 447 -4.19 11.04 -13.77
CA LEU A 447 -3.05 11.20 -12.87
C LEU A 447 -1.79 11.68 -13.62
N ARG A 448 -1.54 11.16 -14.82
CA ARG A 448 -0.44 11.65 -15.68
C ARG A 448 -0.66 13.09 -16.13
N GLU A 449 -1.89 13.44 -16.51
CA GLU A 449 -2.24 14.81 -16.88
C GLU A 449 -1.97 15.79 -15.74
N LYS A 450 -2.39 15.43 -14.50
CA LYS A 450 -2.12 16.22 -13.29
C LYS A 450 -0.63 16.43 -13.04
N LEU A 451 0.21 15.40 -13.23
CA LEU A 451 1.66 15.54 -13.13
C LEU A 451 2.26 16.49 -14.18
N CYS A 452 1.63 16.63 -15.35
CA CYS A 452 2.08 17.54 -16.40
C CYS A 452 1.59 18.98 -16.22
N SER A 453 0.40 19.18 -15.64
CA SER A 453 -0.18 20.51 -15.45
C SER A 453 0.43 21.29 -14.28
N ASP A 454 0.85 20.58 -13.22
CA ASP A 454 1.24 21.22 -11.96
C ASP A 454 2.73 21.61 -11.93
N GLY A 455 3.06 22.68 -12.66
CA GLY A 455 4.44 23.10 -12.91
C GLY A 455 5.15 23.88 -11.78
N ALA A 456 4.47 24.25 -10.69
CA ALA A 456 5.00 25.25 -9.74
C ALA A 456 5.14 24.78 -8.28
N GLN A 457 4.32 23.85 -7.78
CA GLN A 457 4.43 23.35 -6.41
C GLN A 457 4.17 21.84 -6.39
N ARG A 458 5.23 21.04 -6.18
CA ARG A 458 5.08 19.61 -5.90
C ARG A 458 4.48 19.45 -4.52
N VAL A 459 3.17 19.23 -4.45
CA VAL A 459 2.46 18.84 -3.23
C VAL A 459 2.84 17.37 -2.90
N PRO A 460 3.02 16.96 -1.64
CA PRO A 460 3.43 15.59 -1.28
C PRO A 460 2.62 14.47 -1.96
N ILE A 461 1.31 14.67 -2.17
CA ILE A 461 0.46 13.71 -2.87
C ILE A 461 0.89 13.44 -4.33
N LEU A 462 1.47 14.43 -5.02
CA LEU A 462 1.96 14.25 -6.39
C LEU A 462 3.19 13.34 -6.45
N GLU A 463 4.01 13.30 -5.39
CA GLU A 463 5.12 12.35 -5.29
C GLU A 463 4.61 10.92 -5.10
N GLU A 464 3.49 10.75 -4.40
CA GLU A 464 2.82 9.46 -4.27
C GLU A 464 2.22 9.01 -5.61
N VAL A 465 1.62 9.95 -6.36
CA VAL A 465 1.11 9.71 -7.72
C VAL A 465 2.24 9.31 -8.68
N GLU A 466 3.36 10.05 -8.68
CA GLU A 466 4.53 9.74 -9.49
C GLU A 466 5.06 8.34 -9.17
N TYR A 467 5.13 7.99 -7.88
CA TYR A 467 5.56 6.69 -7.43
C TYR A 467 4.63 5.56 -7.87
N ALA A 468 3.31 5.69 -7.66
CA ALA A 468 2.33 4.66 -8.02
C ALA A 468 2.25 4.43 -9.54
N LEU A 469 2.40 5.49 -10.35
CA LEU A 469 2.45 5.37 -11.81
C LEU A 469 3.74 4.71 -12.31
N LYS A 470 4.86 4.95 -11.62
CA LYS A 470 6.18 4.45 -12.01
C LYS A 470 6.40 3.00 -11.58
N PHE A 471 5.96 2.62 -10.39
CA PHE A 471 6.22 1.31 -9.80
C PHE A 471 4.92 0.52 -9.67
N PRO A 472 4.72 -0.53 -10.48
CA PRO A 472 3.53 -1.36 -10.35
C PRO A 472 3.54 -2.11 -9.02
N HIS A 473 2.35 -2.41 -8.48
CA HIS A 473 2.18 -3.08 -7.18
C HIS A 473 3.04 -4.34 -7.01
N TYR A 474 3.22 -5.10 -8.08
CA TYR A 474 4.02 -6.33 -8.09
C TYR A 474 5.55 -6.12 -8.08
N ALA A 475 6.04 -4.90 -8.19
CA ALA A 475 7.47 -4.56 -8.10
C ALA A 475 7.82 -3.77 -6.81
N ILE A 476 6.83 -3.45 -5.97
CA ILE A 476 7.02 -2.71 -4.72
C ILE A 476 7.33 -3.69 -3.59
N VAL A 477 8.58 -3.82 -3.15
CA VAL A 477 8.97 -4.69 -2.02
C VAL A 477 8.81 -4.00 -0.67
N ASP A 478 8.49 -4.77 0.36
CA ASP A 478 8.06 -4.22 1.66
C ASP A 478 9.12 -3.31 2.30
N PRO A 479 10.43 -3.66 2.43
CA PRO A 479 11.37 -2.79 3.13
C PRO A 479 11.54 -1.40 2.50
N LEU A 480 11.56 -1.32 1.16
CA LEU A 480 11.65 -0.05 0.43
C LEU A 480 10.35 0.75 0.56
N ASN A 481 9.20 0.07 0.51
CA ASN A 481 7.91 0.72 0.69
C ASN A 481 7.71 1.23 2.12
N ASN A 482 8.10 0.44 3.11
CA ASN A 482 8.04 0.78 4.53
C ASN A 482 8.90 2.01 4.80
N ARG A 483 10.15 2.01 4.34
CA ARG A 483 11.04 3.18 4.41
C ARG A 483 10.36 4.42 3.84
N ARG A 484 9.91 4.35 2.58
CA ARG A 484 9.27 5.48 1.91
C ARG A 484 8.06 5.99 2.69
N SER A 485 7.19 5.07 3.11
CA SER A 485 5.95 5.40 3.82
C SER A 485 6.25 6.06 5.16
N ILE A 486 7.27 5.59 5.89
CA ILE A 486 7.72 6.20 7.16
C ILE A 486 8.26 7.61 6.92
N GLU A 487 9.13 7.80 5.93
CA GLU A 487 9.75 9.10 5.63
C GLU A 487 8.74 10.16 5.14
N HIS A 488 7.63 9.72 4.54
CA HIS A 488 6.59 10.59 3.98
C HIS A 488 5.29 10.60 4.79
N LEU A 489 5.21 9.86 5.91
CA LEU A 489 4.03 9.83 6.74
C LEU A 489 3.82 11.22 7.37
N ASP A 490 2.72 11.88 7.01
CA ASP A 490 2.33 13.11 7.68
C ASP A 490 1.93 12.81 9.13
N ALA A 491 2.84 13.10 10.07
CA ALA A 491 2.61 12.92 11.50
C ALA A 491 1.44 13.78 12.02
N ARG A 492 1.09 14.87 11.32
CA ARG A 492 -0.11 15.66 11.64
C ARG A 492 -1.38 14.99 11.15
N GLY A 493 -1.29 14.11 10.15
CA GLY A 493 -2.35 13.23 9.65
C GLY A 493 -3.63 13.93 9.21
N SER A 494 -3.57 15.25 9.01
CA SER A 494 -4.76 16.09 8.92
C SER A 494 -5.27 16.18 7.49
N GLN A 495 -6.58 16.04 7.32
CA GLN A 495 -7.25 16.21 6.03
C GLN A 495 -8.13 17.45 6.08
N THR A 496 -8.11 18.25 5.01
CA THR A 496 -8.92 19.47 4.91
C THR A 496 -10.10 19.22 3.98
N LEU A 497 -11.31 19.25 4.54
CA LEU A 497 -12.56 19.33 3.80
C LEU A 497 -13.05 20.79 3.82
N LYS A 498 -14.26 21.05 4.34
CA LYS A 498 -14.68 22.41 4.75
C LYS A 498 -13.88 22.91 5.94
N THR A 499 -13.54 21.99 6.84
CA THR A 499 -12.62 22.19 7.95
C THR A 499 -11.59 21.08 7.97
N LYS A 500 -10.47 21.33 8.63
CA LYS A 500 -9.44 20.34 8.86
C LYS A 500 -9.93 19.42 9.96
N TYR A 501 -9.68 18.14 9.78
CA TYR A 501 -9.92 17.15 10.80
C TYR A 501 -8.76 16.17 10.83
N LEU A 502 -8.63 15.50 11.96
CA LEU A 502 -7.64 14.45 12.15
C LEU A 502 -8.34 13.09 12.06
N PRO A 503 -8.29 12.40 10.90
CA PRO A 503 -8.82 11.05 10.78
C PRO A 503 -8.18 10.07 11.77
N CYS A 504 -6.90 10.28 12.11
CA CYS A 504 -6.12 9.37 12.95
C CYS A 504 -5.32 10.12 14.03
N HIS A 505 -5.83 10.09 15.27
CA HIS A 505 -5.19 10.69 16.45
C HIS A 505 -3.88 10.03 16.88
N VAL A 506 -3.56 8.85 16.33
CA VAL A 506 -2.39 8.06 16.69
C VAL A 506 -1.29 8.10 15.62
N SER A 507 -1.35 9.03 14.65
CA SER A 507 -0.37 9.12 13.56
C SER A 507 1.07 9.28 14.06
N GLN A 508 1.27 10.05 15.15
CA GLN A 508 2.58 10.18 15.80
C GLN A 508 3.02 8.89 16.50
N ASP A 509 2.10 8.17 17.15
CA ASP A 509 2.39 6.88 17.78
C ASP A 509 2.77 5.82 16.72
N ILE A 510 2.06 5.81 15.59
CA ILE A 510 2.36 4.95 14.44
C ILE A 510 3.76 5.26 13.90
N LEU A 511 4.07 6.54 13.67
CA LEU A 511 5.37 6.96 13.16
C LEU A 511 6.50 6.55 14.11
N ALA A 512 6.35 6.80 15.42
CA ALA A 512 7.35 6.46 16.41
C ALA A 512 7.63 4.95 16.45
N LEU A 513 6.58 4.12 16.50
CA LEU A 513 6.74 2.65 16.47
C LEU A 513 7.34 2.15 15.17
N ALA A 514 6.95 2.73 14.03
CA ALA A 514 7.48 2.33 12.73
C ALA A 514 8.97 2.66 12.59
N VAL A 515 9.41 3.82 13.07
CA VAL A 515 10.82 4.19 13.12
C VAL A 515 11.62 3.23 13.99
N GLU A 516 11.14 2.93 15.20
CA GLU A 516 11.79 1.99 16.12
C GLU A 516 11.90 0.58 15.50
N ASP A 517 10.81 0.06 14.93
CA ASP A 517 10.75 -1.27 14.31
C ASP A 517 11.66 -1.38 13.07
N PHE A 518 11.69 -0.34 12.24
CA PHE A 518 12.54 -0.27 11.05
C PHE A 518 14.02 -0.23 11.43
N CYS A 519 14.40 0.63 12.39
CA CYS A 519 15.78 0.74 12.86
C CYS A 519 16.27 -0.57 13.49
N PHE A 520 15.41 -1.23 14.26
CA PHE A 520 15.73 -2.54 14.84
C PHE A 520 15.94 -3.60 13.74
N SER A 521 15.04 -3.67 12.77
CA SER A 521 15.16 -4.59 11.63
C SER A 521 16.43 -4.34 10.83
N GLN A 522 16.77 -3.07 10.56
CA GLN A 522 18.00 -2.69 9.87
C GLN A 522 19.26 -3.12 10.63
N SER A 523 19.29 -2.99 11.96
CA SER A 523 20.42 -3.46 12.76
C SER A 523 20.64 -4.98 12.66
N ILE A 524 19.55 -5.75 12.65
CA ILE A 524 19.60 -7.20 12.43
C ILE A 524 20.11 -7.50 11.02
N TYR A 525 19.71 -6.72 10.02
CA TYR A 525 20.19 -6.92 8.66
C TYR A 525 21.69 -6.72 8.51
N GLN A 526 22.24 -5.73 9.20
CA GLN A 526 23.69 -5.47 9.23
C GLN A 526 24.45 -6.64 9.87
N ASP A 527 23.96 -7.15 11.00
CA ASP A 527 24.57 -8.30 11.70
C ASP A 527 24.50 -9.58 10.84
N GLU A 528 23.36 -9.87 10.23
CA GLU A 528 23.17 -11.00 9.32
C GLU A 528 24.10 -10.90 8.10
N LEU A 529 24.26 -9.71 7.52
CA LEU A 529 25.17 -9.49 6.39
C LEU A 529 26.62 -9.77 6.78
N GLN A 530 27.08 -9.35 7.96
CA GLN A 530 28.43 -9.68 8.45
C GLN A 530 28.61 -11.19 8.67
N ASN A 531 27.58 -11.87 9.17
CA ASN A 531 27.60 -13.32 9.33
C ASN A 531 27.71 -14.03 7.97
N ILE A 532 27.03 -13.53 6.94
CA ILE A 532 27.08 -14.09 5.59
C ILE A 532 28.44 -13.84 4.93
N ILE A 533 29.04 -12.66 5.11
CA ILE A 533 30.42 -12.37 4.65
C ILE A 533 31.43 -13.31 5.32
N SER A 534 31.23 -13.61 6.60
CA SER A 534 32.11 -14.56 7.32
C SER A 534 31.91 -15.99 6.80
N TRP A 535 30.65 -16.41 6.62
CA TRP A 535 30.30 -17.72 6.05
C TRP A 535 30.84 -17.92 4.62
N GLU A 536 30.88 -16.88 3.79
CA GLU A 536 31.46 -16.94 2.44
C GLU A 536 32.93 -17.35 2.49
N LYS A 537 33.70 -16.70 3.37
CA LYS A 537 35.13 -16.96 3.57
C LYS A 537 35.39 -18.32 4.21
N GLU A 538 34.55 -18.71 5.18
CA GLU A 538 34.63 -20.03 5.83
C GLU A 538 34.46 -21.17 4.82
N ASN A 539 33.62 -20.97 3.80
CA ASN A 539 33.44 -21.93 2.70
C ASN A 539 34.38 -21.68 1.51
N ARG A 540 35.37 -20.78 1.66
CA ARG A 540 36.40 -20.47 0.65
C ARG A 540 35.85 -19.97 -0.70
N MET A 541 34.59 -19.52 -0.74
CA MET A 541 33.96 -19.09 -1.99
C MET A 541 34.58 -17.80 -2.55
N ASP A 542 35.17 -16.97 -1.69
CA ASP A 542 35.94 -15.79 -2.06
C ASP A 542 37.21 -16.12 -2.87
N GLN A 543 37.67 -17.38 -2.85
CA GLN A 543 38.81 -17.87 -3.64
C GLN A 543 38.41 -18.22 -5.10
N LEU A 544 37.11 -18.32 -5.40
CA LEU A 544 36.60 -18.64 -6.73
C LEU A 544 36.57 -17.39 -7.61
N GLN A 545 37.65 -17.16 -8.35
CA GLN A 545 37.83 -15.95 -9.19
C GLN A 545 36.78 -15.79 -10.32
N PHE A 546 36.09 -16.87 -10.70
CA PHE A 546 35.06 -16.85 -11.73
C PHE A 546 33.70 -16.34 -11.22
N VAL A 547 33.48 -16.29 -9.89
CA VAL A 547 32.19 -15.91 -9.30
C VAL A 547 32.02 -14.40 -9.32
N ARG A 548 30.85 -13.94 -9.77
CA ARG A 548 30.42 -12.55 -9.66
C ARG A 548 30.19 -12.23 -8.19
N GLN A 549 31.11 -11.49 -7.53
CA GLN A 549 30.89 -11.05 -6.15
C GLN A 549 29.69 -10.09 -6.07
N ARG A 550 28.53 -10.64 -5.71
CA ARG A 550 27.21 -9.97 -5.60
C ARG A 550 26.54 -10.26 -4.25
N LEU A 551 27.34 -10.55 -3.22
CA LEU A 551 26.87 -10.93 -1.88
C LEU A 551 25.82 -9.95 -1.33
N ALA A 552 26.06 -8.64 -1.45
CA ALA A 552 25.11 -7.62 -0.99
C ALA A 552 23.75 -7.70 -1.69
N TYR A 553 23.72 -8.13 -2.96
CA TYR A 553 22.48 -8.28 -3.73
C TYR A 553 21.76 -9.57 -3.37
N CYS A 554 22.50 -10.66 -3.16
CA CYS A 554 21.96 -11.92 -2.66
C CYS A 554 21.27 -11.69 -1.31
N TYR A 555 21.92 -10.94 -0.41
CA TYR A 555 21.33 -10.61 0.88
C TYR A 555 20.15 -9.63 0.76
N LEU A 556 20.25 -8.59 -0.08
CA LEU A 556 19.13 -7.69 -0.37
C LEU A 556 17.90 -8.48 -0.83
N ALA A 557 18.07 -9.42 -1.76
CA ALA A 557 16.98 -10.24 -2.28
C ALA A 557 16.29 -11.06 -1.17
N ALA A 558 17.06 -11.60 -0.22
CA ALA A 558 16.51 -12.29 0.94
C ALA A 558 15.78 -11.31 1.88
N ALA A 559 16.36 -10.15 2.18
CA ALA A 559 15.78 -9.14 3.07
C ALA A 559 14.50 -8.53 2.51
N THR A 560 14.40 -8.28 1.19
CA THR A 560 13.19 -7.79 0.54
C THR A 560 12.09 -8.83 0.43
N THR A 561 12.47 -10.12 0.44
CA THR A 561 11.54 -11.24 0.39
C THR A 561 11.00 -11.61 1.78
N ILE A 562 11.86 -11.55 2.80
CA ILE A 562 11.57 -11.95 4.18
C ILE A 562 11.93 -10.79 5.10
N SER A 563 11.02 -9.82 5.20
CA SER A 563 11.27 -8.58 5.94
C SER A 563 11.20 -8.69 7.47
N PRO A 564 10.22 -9.40 8.08
CA PRO A 564 10.07 -9.40 9.54
C PRO A 564 11.35 -9.88 10.24
N HIS A 565 11.82 -9.10 11.22
CA HIS A 565 13.11 -9.36 11.84
C HIS A 565 13.12 -10.68 12.63
N GLU A 566 11.96 -11.12 13.13
CA GLU A 566 11.74 -12.37 13.85
C GLU A 566 11.97 -13.60 12.96
N LEU A 567 11.98 -13.44 11.63
CA LEU A 567 12.22 -14.50 10.64
C LEU A 567 13.68 -14.57 10.17
N SER A 568 14.63 -14.27 11.06
CA SER A 568 16.08 -14.25 10.78
C SER A 568 16.59 -15.56 10.18
N ASP A 569 16.24 -16.71 10.76
CA ASP A 569 16.68 -18.02 10.24
C ASP A 569 16.21 -18.26 8.79
N ALA A 570 14.96 -17.88 8.48
CA ALA A 570 14.40 -17.99 7.14
C ALA A 570 15.13 -17.08 6.14
N ARG A 571 15.44 -15.84 6.54
CA ARG A 571 16.16 -14.86 5.72
C ARG A 571 17.61 -15.26 5.49
N VAL A 572 18.31 -15.74 6.52
CA VAL A 572 19.70 -16.23 6.38
C VAL A 572 19.75 -17.49 5.52
N ALA A 573 18.82 -18.43 5.69
CA ALA A 573 18.71 -19.61 4.84
C ALA A 573 18.49 -19.21 3.37
N CYS A 574 17.57 -18.27 3.12
CA CYS A 574 17.29 -17.71 1.80
C CYS A 574 18.55 -17.07 1.19
N ALA A 575 19.23 -16.18 1.93
CA ALA A 575 20.41 -15.45 1.45
C ALA A 575 21.57 -16.39 1.10
N LYS A 576 21.85 -17.39 1.95
CA LYS A 576 22.88 -18.40 1.69
C LYS A 576 22.55 -19.22 0.46
N SER A 577 21.30 -19.67 0.33
CA SER A 577 20.84 -20.38 -0.88
C SER A 577 21.02 -19.52 -2.13
N ILE A 578 20.62 -18.25 -2.13
CA ILE A 578 20.78 -17.36 -3.30
C ILE A 578 22.27 -17.25 -3.67
N MET A 579 23.15 -17.03 -2.70
CA MET A 579 24.59 -16.94 -2.98
C MET A 579 25.14 -18.23 -3.58
N LEU A 580 24.76 -19.40 -3.04
CA LEU A 580 25.15 -20.69 -3.60
C LEU A 580 24.62 -20.87 -5.02
N THR A 581 23.39 -20.42 -5.32
CA THR A 581 22.87 -20.51 -6.69
C THR A 581 23.71 -19.71 -7.67
N VAL A 582 24.20 -18.53 -7.28
CA VAL A 582 25.12 -17.72 -8.13
C VAL A 582 26.44 -18.43 -8.35
N VAL A 583 27.03 -18.99 -7.28
CA VAL A 583 28.31 -19.71 -7.36
C VAL A 583 28.20 -20.92 -8.28
N VAL A 584 27.12 -21.69 -8.15
CA VAL A 584 26.88 -22.89 -8.95
C VAL A 584 26.55 -22.52 -10.40
N ASP A 585 25.70 -21.50 -10.63
CA ASP A 585 25.40 -20.96 -11.97
C ASP A 585 26.68 -20.51 -12.69
N ASP A 586 27.51 -19.68 -12.04
CA ASP A 586 28.78 -19.22 -12.60
C ASP A 586 29.76 -20.39 -12.85
N PHE A 587 29.72 -21.44 -12.02
CA PHE A 587 30.51 -22.65 -12.23
C PHE A 587 30.07 -23.43 -13.47
N PHE A 588 28.77 -23.56 -13.74
CA PHE A 588 28.28 -24.24 -14.94
C PHE A 588 28.39 -23.38 -16.21
N ASP A 589 28.25 -22.07 -16.11
CA ASP A 589 28.28 -21.16 -17.26
C ASP A 589 29.72 -20.85 -17.74
N VAL A 590 30.66 -20.57 -16.82
CA VAL A 590 32.01 -20.09 -17.18
C VAL A 590 33.16 -20.69 -16.37
N GLY A 591 32.89 -21.18 -15.15
CA GLY A 591 33.94 -21.54 -14.18
C GLY A 591 34.47 -22.98 -14.27
N GLY A 592 33.63 -23.92 -14.71
CA GLY A 592 33.90 -25.36 -14.71
C GLY A 592 34.08 -25.92 -16.12
N SER A 593 35.06 -26.80 -16.29
CA SER A 593 35.15 -27.65 -17.48
C SER A 593 34.05 -28.72 -17.48
N LYS A 594 33.84 -29.40 -18.61
CA LYS A 594 32.88 -30.52 -18.68
C LYS A 594 33.18 -31.60 -17.63
N GLU A 595 34.46 -31.96 -17.46
CA GLU A 595 34.91 -32.94 -16.47
C GLU A 595 34.63 -32.47 -15.04
N GLU A 596 34.89 -31.19 -14.75
CA GLU A 596 34.62 -30.59 -13.43
C GLU A 596 33.12 -30.54 -13.12
N GLN A 597 32.29 -30.24 -14.12
CA GLN A 597 30.83 -30.23 -14.00
C GLN A 597 30.27 -31.63 -13.76
N GLU A 598 30.72 -32.63 -14.52
CA GLU A 598 30.30 -34.04 -14.34
C GLU A 598 30.74 -34.59 -12.98
N ASN A 599 31.95 -34.26 -12.53
CA ASN A 599 32.45 -34.65 -11.20
C ASN A 599 31.64 -34.01 -10.07
N LEU A 600 31.24 -32.73 -10.19
CA LEU A 600 30.36 -32.08 -9.23
C LEU A 600 29.00 -32.80 -9.13
N ILE A 601 28.41 -33.19 -10.27
CA ILE A 601 27.15 -33.96 -10.28
C ILE A 601 27.33 -35.30 -9.57
N GLU A 602 28.40 -36.05 -9.89
CA GLU A 602 28.69 -37.34 -9.28
C GLU A 602 28.81 -37.24 -7.75
N LEU A 603 29.47 -36.19 -7.25
CA LEU A 603 29.59 -35.92 -5.81
C LEU A 603 28.22 -35.68 -5.15
N VAL A 604 27.32 -34.95 -5.82
CA VAL A 604 25.97 -34.65 -5.30
C VAL A 604 25.05 -35.87 -5.40
N GLU A 605 25.17 -36.69 -6.45
CA GLU A 605 24.48 -37.99 -6.57
C GLU A 605 24.89 -38.93 -5.44
N ASN A 606 26.16 -38.90 -5.06
CA ASN A 606 26.72 -39.67 -3.95
C ASN A 606 26.74 -38.88 -2.64
N TRP A 607 25.76 -38.02 -2.35
CA TRP A 607 25.74 -37.11 -1.19
C TRP A 607 26.25 -37.71 0.13
N ASP A 608 25.69 -38.84 0.56
CA ASP A 608 26.04 -39.52 1.81
C ASP A 608 27.37 -40.31 1.73
N GLU A 609 27.83 -40.62 0.52
CA GLU A 609 29.03 -41.41 0.24
C GLU A 609 30.09 -40.62 -0.56
N HIS A 610 30.04 -39.28 -0.52
CA HIS A 610 30.86 -38.42 -1.38
C HIS A 610 32.37 -38.64 -1.19
N HIS A 611 32.80 -39.11 -0.02
CA HIS A 611 34.19 -39.50 0.26
C HIS A 611 34.73 -40.64 -0.62
N LYS A 612 33.86 -41.34 -1.37
CA LYS A 612 34.23 -42.36 -2.35
C LYS A 612 34.52 -41.79 -3.74
N VAL A 613 34.19 -40.52 -3.97
CA VAL A 613 34.38 -39.81 -5.24
C VAL A 613 35.55 -38.83 -5.05
N GLU A 614 36.55 -38.91 -5.92
CA GLU A 614 37.70 -38.00 -5.88
C GLU A 614 37.35 -36.66 -6.55
N PHE A 615 37.80 -35.55 -5.96
CA PHE A 615 37.67 -34.24 -6.59
C PHE A 615 38.66 -34.10 -7.75
N CYS A 616 38.18 -33.81 -8.95
CA CYS A 616 39.06 -33.58 -10.10
C CYS A 616 39.77 -32.22 -10.05
N SER A 617 39.30 -31.28 -9.23
CA SER A 617 39.98 -30.00 -8.98
C SER A 617 39.59 -29.37 -7.64
N GLU A 618 40.42 -28.46 -7.15
CA GLU A 618 40.16 -27.65 -5.94
C GLU A 618 38.89 -26.78 -6.09
N LYS A 619 38.56 -26.34 -7.32
CA LYS A 619 37.31 -25.58 -7.56
C LYS A 619 36.08 -26.45 -7.28
N VAL A 620 36.08 -27.71 -7.74
CA VAL A 620 34.98 -28.65 -7.47
C VAL A 620 34.85 -28.92 -5.99
N GLU A 621 35.98 -29.12 -5.29
CA GLU A 621 36.01 -29.30 -3.84
C GLU A 621 35.33 -28.13 -3.11
N ILE A 622 35.72 -26.89 -3.43
CA ILE A 622 35.15 -25.68 -2.82
C ILE A 622 33.64 -25.59 -3.09
N VAL A 623 33.20 -25.73 -4.34
CA VAL A 623 31.79 -25.61 -4.72
C VAL A 623 30.95 -26.71 -4.06
N PHE A 624 31.43 -27.96 -4.10
CA PHE A 624 30.75 -29.08 -3.47
C PHE A 624 30.61 -28.88 -1.97
N TYR A 625 31.70 -28.57 -1.25
CA TYR A 625 31.63 -28.40 0.20
C TYR A 625 30.81 -27.18 0.62
N ALA A 626 30.82 -26.09 -0.16
CA ALA A 626 29.97 -24.94 0.12
C ALA A 626 28.47 -25.31 0.10
N VAL A 627 28.04 -26.08 -0.91
CA VAL A 627 26.67 -26.60 -1.01
C VAL A 627 26.40 -27.66 0.06
N TYR A 628 27.27 -28.66 0.17
CA TYR A 628 27.15 -29.78 1.10
C TYR A 628 27.02 -29.31 2.56
N ASN A 629 27.97 -28.51 3.04
CA ASN A 629 27.98 -28.05 4.43
C ASN A 629 26.75 -27.20 4.74
N THR A 630 26.39 -26.29 3.84
CA THR A 630 25.25 -25.39 4.03
C THR A 630 23.92 -26.14 4.01
N VAL A 631 23.72 -27.05 3.06
CA VAL A 631 22.50 -27.84 2.93
C VAL A 631 22.32 -28.78 4.12
N ASN A 632 23.39 -29.45 4.58
CA ASN A 632 23.31 -30.31 5.76
C ASN A 632 23.06 -29.52 7.05
N GLN A 633 23.68 -28.33 7.19
CA GLN A 633 23.41 -27.44 8.33
C GLN A 633 21.95 -26.97 8.35
N LEU A 634 21.47 -26.42 7.23
CA LEU A 634 20.08 -25.95 7.11
C LEU A 634 19.09 -27.11 7.25
N GLY A 635 19.40 -28.26 6.66
CA GLY A 635 18.60 -29.47 6.75
C GLY A 635 18.44 -29.95 8.19
N SER A 636 19.54 -29.98 8.97
CA SER A 636 19.50 -30.34 10.39
C SER A 636 18.65 -29.36 11.22
N MET A 637 18.87 -28.05 11.05
CA MET A 637 18.11 -27.01 11.75
C MET A 637 16.62 -27.06 11.40
N ALA A 638 16.30 -27.12 10.10
CA ALA A 638 14.94 -27.19 9.60
C ALA A 638 14.24 -28.49 10.03
N SER A 639 14.96 -29.62 10.09
CA SER A 639 14.38 -30.90 10.52
C SER A 639 13.91 -30.85 11.97
N ALA A 640 14.63 -30.13 12.84
CA ALA A 640 14.22 -29.91 14.23
C ALA A 640 12.95 -29.06 14.31
N VAL A 641 12.84 -28.00 13.52
CA VAL A 641 11.66 -27.11 13.46
C VAL A 641 10.44 -27.84 12.88
N GLN A 642 10.64 -28.59 11.80
CA GLN A 642 9.59 -29.28 11.03
C GLN A 642 9.22 -30.65 11.60
N LYS A 643 9.98 -31.17 12.58
CA LYS A 643 9.78 -32.48 13.23
C LYS A 643 9.79 -33.66 12.26
N ARG A 644 10.53 -33.53 11.16
CA ARG A 644 10.77 -34.54 10.13
C ARG A 644 12.10 -34.26 9.47
N ASP A 645 12.78 -35.28 8.96
CA ASP A 645 13.98 -35.04 8.16
C ASP A 645 13.61 -34.36 6.83
N VAL A 646 14.23 -33.22 6.54
CA VAL A 646 14.10 -32.46 5.28
C VAL A 646 15.39 -32.48 4.47
N THR A 647 16.50 -32.99 5.03
CA THR A 647 17.86 -32.82 4.49
C THR A 647 18.00 -33.49 3.13
N LYS A 648 17.51 -34.73 3.02
CA LYS A 648 17.50 -35.47 1.76
C LYS A 648 16.72 -34.74 0.66
N HIS A 649 15.57 -34.17 1.00
CA HIS A 649 14.76 -33.42 0.04
C HIS A 649 15.49 -32.16 -0.47
N LEU A 650 16.22 -31.46 0.41
CA LEU A 650 17.06 -30.33 0.00
C LEU A 650 18.19 -30.77 -0.93
N ALA A 651 18.89 -31.85 -0.62
CA ALA A 651 19.97 -32.40 -1.47
C ALA A 651 19.44 -32.85 -2.85
N GLU A 652 18.31 -33.57 -2.91
CA GLU A 652 17.65 -33.96 -4.16
C GLU A 652 17.22 -32.74 -4.99
N THR A 653 16.79 -31.66 -4.35
CA THR A 653 16.42 -30.42 -5.03
C THR A 653 17.65 -29.77 -5.67
N TRP A 654 18.79 -29.74 -4.97
CA TRP A 654 20.06 -29.26 -5.54
C TRP A 654 20.53 -30.10 -6.72
N LEU A 655 20.48 -31.44 -6.60
CA LEU A 655 20.84 -32.34 -7.69
C LEU A 655 20.01 -32.04 -8.94
N LYS A 656 18.69 -31.89 -8.80
CA LYS A 656 17.80 -31.56 -9.92
C LYS A 656 18.20 -30.25 -10.60
N VAL A 657 18.47 -29.19 -9.83
CA VAL A 657 18.88 -27.89 -10.37
C VAL A 657 20.20 -28.01 -11.13
N MET A 658 21.21 -28.68 -10.56
CA MET A 658 22.52 -28.83 -11.18
C MET A 658 22.46 -29.67 -12.47
N LEU A 659 21.63 -30.71 -12.53
CA LEU A 659 21.39 -31.47 -13.77
C LEU A 659 20.77 -30.59 -14.87
N CYS A 660 19.87 -29.67 -14.51
CA CYS A 660 19.32 -28.70 -15.44
C CYS A 660 20.37 -27.68 -15.92
N MET A 661 21.24 -27.18 -15.03
CA MET A 661 22.35 -26.30 -15.40
C MET A 661 23.37 -27.01 -16.30
N LEU A 662 23.69 -28.28 -16.03
CA LEU A 662 24.55 -29.10 -16.89
C LEU A 662 23.96 -29.25 -18.29
N THR A 663 22.63 -29.38 -18.39
CA THR A 663 21.92 -29.46 -19.67
C THR A 663 22.08 -28.16 -20.48
N GLU A 664 21.95 -27.00 -19.85
CA GLU A 664 22.19 -25.70 -20.52
C GLU A 664 23.65 -25.56 -20.98
N ALA A 665 24.60 -25.94 -20.13
CA ALA A 665 26.02 -25.90 -20.46
C ALA A 665 26.35 -26.84 -21.64
N ASP A 666 25.72 -28.03 -21.71
CA ASP A 666 25.87 -28.94 -22.84
C ASP A 666 25.24 -28.38 -24.13
N TRP A 667 24.07 -27.75 -24.04
CA TRP A 667 23.45 -27.06 -25.18
C TRP A 667 24.37 -25.98 -25.74
N GLN A 668 24.92 -25.12 -24.88
CA GLN A 668 25.85 -24.07 -25.29
C GLN A 668 27.11 -24.66 -25.94
N ARG A 669 27.71 -25.68 -25.31
CA ARG A 669 28.92 -26.36 -25.82
C ARG A 669 28.71 -27.00 -27.19
N ARG A 670 27.55 -27.62 -27.42
CA ARG A 670 27.20 -28.28 -28.69
C ARG A 670 26.57 -27.33 -29.71
N GLN A 671 26.35 -26.06 -29.35
CA GLN A 671 25.56 -25.11 -30.15
C GLN A 671 24.19 -25.68 -30.52
N PHE A 672 23.59 -26.45 -29.59
CA PHE A 672 22.26 -27.01 -29.76
C PHE A 672 21.24 -25.88 -29.62
N VAL A 673 20.26 -25.86 -30.53
CA VAL A 673 19.17 -24.89 -30.51
C VAL A 673 17.89 -25.62 -30.10
N PRO A 674 17.50 -25.58 -28.81
CA PRO A 674 16.28 -26.23 -28.34
C PRO A 674 15.03 -25.55 -28.91
N THR A 675 13.88 -26.23 -28.88
CA THR A 675 12.60 -25.53 -29.05
C THR A 675 12.31 -24.65 -27.82
N VAL A 676 11.36 -23.72 -27.91
CA VAL A 676 10.98 -22.88 -26.76
C VAL A 676 10.44 -23.76 -25.63
N GLU A 677 9.67 -24.80 -25.95
CA GLU A 677 9.11 -25.73 -24.97
C GLU A 677 10.19 -26.58 -24.29
N GLU A 678 11.16 -27.10 -25.06
CA GLU A 678 12.29 -27.87 -24.54
C GLU A 678 13.16 -27.00 -23.63
N TYR A 679 13.44 -25.76 -24.05
CA TYR A 679 14.13 -24.77 -23.23
C TYR A 679 13.38 -24.52 -21.92
N MET A 680 12.09 -24.17 -21.97
CA MET A 680 11.33 -23.81 -20.78
C MET A 680 11.18 -24.97 -19.80
N ALA A 681 11.05 -26.21 -20.28
CA ALA A 681 11.00 -27.39 -19.41
C ALA A 681 12.25 -27.55 -18.52
N ASN A 682 13.42 -27.11 -19.01
CA ASN A 682 14.68 -27.11 -18.27
C ASN A 682 14.91 -25.79 -17.52
N ALA A 683 14.73 -24.66 -18.20
CA ALA A 683 15.11 -23.32 -17.76
C ALA A 683 14.36 -22.86 -16.50
N VAL A 684 13.11 -23.30 -16.34
CA VAL A 684 12.34 -23.02 -15.12
C VAL A 684 13.01 -23.63 -13.87
N SER A 685 13.62 -24.80 -14.01
CA SER A 685 14.34 -25.46 -12.89
C SER A 685 15.77 -24.95 -12.74
N SER A 686 16.48 -24.66 -13.83
CA SER A 686 17.88 -24.17 -13.79
C SER A 686 18.00 -22.78 -13.13
N LEU A 687 16.94 -21.96 -13.11
CA LEU A 687 16.91 -20.72 -12.35
C LEU A 687 17.03 -20.93 -10.82
N ALA A 688 16.97 -22.17 -10.34
CA ALA A 688 17.33 -22.54 -8.97
C ALA A 688 16.44 -21.94 -7.86
N LEU A 689 15.24 -21.45 -8.19
CA LEU A 689 14.34 -20.86 -7.18
C LEU A 689 13.82 -21.89 -6.17
N ALA A 690 13.77 -23.17 -6.55
CA ALA A 690 13.40 -24.26 -5.64
C ALA A 690 14.36 -24.39 -4.45
N VAL A 691 15.67 -24.27 -4.68
CA VAL A 691 16.68 -24.36 -3.59
C VAL A 691 16.75 -23.09 -2.74
N ILE A 692 16.14 -21.99 -3.20
CA ILE A 692 16.02 -20.72 -2.47
C ILE A 692 14.78 -20.74 -1.57
N ILE A 693 13.61 -21.04 -2.13
CA ILE A 693 12.34 -20.88 -1.41
C ILE A 693 12.11 -21.99 -0.39
N LEU A 694 12.45 -23.24 -0.73
CA LEU A 694 12.17 -24.40 0.10
C LEU A 694 12.83 -24.35 1.49
N PRO A 695 14.15 -24.09 1.63
CA PRO A 695 14.76 -24.01 2.96
C PRO A 695 14.20 -22.83 3.77
N ALA A 696 13.90 -21.70 3.13
CA ALA A 696 13.31 -20.55 3.82
C ALA A 696 11.92 -20.85 4.39
N GLN A 697 11.08 -21.60 3.67
CA GLN A 697 9.73 -21.99 4.13
C GLN A 697 9.76 -22.82 5.42
N TYR A 698 10.79 -23.63 5.63
CA TYR A 698 10.90 -24.45 6.83
C TYR A 698 11.12 -23.65 8.12
N PHE A 699 11.48 -22.37 8.00
CA PHE A 699 11.72 -21.47 9.13
C PHE A 699 10.60 -20.42 9.32
N LEU A 700 9.45 -20.56 8.65
CA LEU A 700 8.30 -19.64 8.81
C LEU A 700 7.43 -19.92 10.06
N GLY A 701 7.79 -20.94 10.85
CA GLY A 701 7.05 -21.36 12.05
C GLY A 701 5.86 -22.30 11.80
N GLU A 702 5.31 -22.31 10.57
CA GLU A 702 4.30 -23.29 10.17
C GLU A 702 4.93 -24.63 9.76
N THR A 703 4.25 -25.74 10.04
CA THR A 703 4.71 -27.08 9.62
C THR A 703 4.34 -27.32 8.16
N LEU A 704 5.36 -27.50 7.31
CA LEU A 704 5.25 -27.86 5.91
C LEU A 704 5.58 -29.36 5.75
N SER A 705 4.55 -30.19 5.73
CA SER A 705 4.70 -31.65 5.68
C SER A 705 5.14 -32.15 4.30
N ASP A 706 5.61 -33.40 4.23
CA ASP A 706 5.92 -34.06 2.95
C ASP A 706 4.73 -34.13 1.99
N TYR A 707 3.51 -34.30 2.52
CA TYR A 707 2.32 -34.36 1.67
C TYR A 707 2.03 -32.99 1.05
N MET A 708 2.25 -31.89 1.77
CA MET A 708 1.99 -30.54 1.27
C MET A 708 2.96 -30.16 0.15
N VAL A 709 4.25 -30.47 0.31
CA VAL A 709 5.26 -30.14 -0.70
C VAL A 709 5.11 -30.97 -1.98
N LYS A 710 4.50 -32.15 -1.88
CA LYS A 710 4.18 -33.02 -3.01
C LYS A 710 2.78 -32.77 -3.59
N ASP A 711 2.00 -31.88 -2.98
CA ASP A 711 0.65 -31.57 -3.46
C ASP A 711 0.70 -30.78 -4.77
N HIS A 712 -0.34 -30.96 -5.59
CA HIS A 712 -0.50 -30.23 -6.85
C HIS A 712 -0.57 -28.71 -6.61
N GLU A 713 -1.14 -28.23 -5.52
CA GLU A 713 -1.20 -26.80 -5.19
C GLU A 713 0.20 -26.20 -5.00
N TYR A 714 1.08 -26.88 -4.26
CA TYR A 714 2.47 -26.42 -4.07
C TYR A 714 3.25 -26.43 -5.38
N SER A 715 3.07 -27.49 -6.18
CA SER A 715 3.69 -27.62 -7.50
C SER A 715 3.25 -26.49 -8.44
N ASN A 716 1.96 -26.15 -8.45
CA ASN A 716 1.41 -25.07 -9.27
C ASN A 716 1.90 -23.68 -8.83
N LEU A 717 1.96 -23.41 -7.50
CA LEU A 717 2.58 -22.18 -6.98
C LEU A 717 4.03 -22.03 -7.43
N SER A 718 4.79 -23.11 -7.37
CA SER A 718 6.18 -23.16 -7.80
C SER A 718 6.31 -22.92 -9.31
N GLU A 719 5.53 -23.64 -10.12
CA GLU A 719 5.53 -23.51 -11.58
C GLU A 719 5.22 -22.07 -12.03
N LEU A 720 4.17 -21.46 -11.47
CA LEU A 720 3.77 -20.09 -11.82
C LEU A 720 4.86 -19.07 -11.44
N MET A 721 5.40 -19.17 -10.22
CA MET A 721 6.42 -18.24 -9.74
C MET A 721 7.75 -18.40 -10.49
N PHE A 722 8.17 -19.65 -10.72
CA PHE A 722 9.43 -19.92 -11.41
C PHE A 722 9.36 -19.53 -12.88
N THR A 723 8.23 -19.82 -13.55
CA THR A 723 8.00 -19.41 -14.94
C THR A 723 7.98 -17.89 -15.05
N CYS A 724 7.24 -17.18 -14.19
CA CYS A 724 7.27 -15.70 -14.15
C CYS A 724 8.70 -15.17 -14.07
N SER A 725 9.46 -15.72 -13.13
CA SER A 725 10.82 -15.27 -12.83
C SER A 725 11.79 -15.56 -13.97
N ARG A 726 11.63 -16.70 -14.65
CA ARG A 726 12.44 -17.05 -15.82
C ARG A 726 12.16 -16.12 -16.99
N LEU A 727 10.90 -15.96 -17.36
CA LEU A 727 10.51 -15.06 -18.46
C LEU A 727 11.00 -13.63 -18.21
N LEU A 728 10.92 -13.17 -16.95
CA LEU A 728 11.38 -11.85 -16.57
C LEU A 728 12.91 -11.69 -16.71
N ASN A 729 13.68 -12.68 -16.27
CA ASN A 729 15.13 -12.69 -16.48
C ASN A 729 15.45 -12.70 -17.98
N ASP A 730 14.85 -13.61 -18.75
CA ASP A 730 15.12 -13.76 -20.19
C ASP A 730 14.88 -12.45 -20.97
N ILE A 731 13.80 -11.72 -20.66
CA ILE A 731 13.51 -10.40 -21.26
C ILE A 731 14.66 -9.41 -21.04
N ARG A 732 15.28 -9.45 -19.85
CA ARG A 732 16.30 -8.47 -19.43
C ARG A 732 17.72 -8.93 -19.69
N SER A 733 17.96 -10.23 -19.87
CA SER A 733 19.27 -10.82 -20.08
C SER A 733 19.58 -11.13 -21.55
N VAL A 734 18.57 -11.17 -22.43
CA VAL A 734 18.70 -11.65 -23.84
C VAL A 734 19.87 -11.05 -24.61
N GLU A 735 20.15 -9.75 -24.46
CA GLU A 735 21.25 -9.11 -25.18
C GLU A 735 22.61 -9.62 -24.70
N ARG A 736 22.84 -9.64 -23.38
CA ARG A 736 24.08 -10.16 -22.79
C ARG A 736 24.23 -11.65 -23.06
N GLU A 737 23.18 -12.43 -22.86
CA GLU A 737 23.22 -13.88 -23.04
C GLU A 737 23.51 -14.25 -24.48
N PHE A 738 22.88 -13.56 -25.43
CA PHE A 738 23.15 -13.75 -26.85
C PHE A 738 24.62 -13.43 -27.21
N GLU A 739 25.19 -12.35 -26.67
CA GLU A 739 26.62 -12.03 -26.84
C GLU A 739 27.55 -13.08 -26.22
N ALA A 740 27.13 -13.73 -25.14
CA ALA A 740 27.82 -14.85 -24.51
C ALA A 740 27.58 -16.20 -25.23
N GLY A 741 26.80 -16.22 -26.32
CA GLY A 741 26.44 -17.43 -27.06
C GLY A 741 25.42 -18.32 -26.35
N LYS A 742 24.67 -17.80 -25.38
CA LYS A 742 23.59 -18.48 -24.65
C LYS A 742 22.24 -18.04 -25.21
N LEU A 743 21.38 -19.00 -25.52
CA LEU A 743 20.02 -18.75 -25.99
C LEU A 743 19.03 -18.86 -24.83
N ASN A 744 18.08 -17.93 -24.79
CA ASN A 744 16.96 -17.92 -23.86
C ASN A 744 15.62 -17.86 -24.61
N SER A 745 14.49 -17.89 -23.88
CA SER A 745 13.16 -17.96 -24.51
C SER A 745 12.89 -16.84 -25.52
N VAL A 746 13.35 -15.61 -25.26
CA VAL A 746 13.18 -14.46 -26.17
C VAL A 746 13.98 -14.64 -27.45
N SER A 747 15.25 -15.00 -27.34
CA SER A 747 16.09 -15.26 -28.52
C SER A 747 15.59 -16.44 -29.34
N LEU A 748 15.06 -17.49 -28.69
CA LEU A 748 14.50 -18.66 -29.34
C LEU A 748 13.20 -18.34 -30.07
N LEU A 749 12.30 -17.54 -29.48
CA LEU A 749 11.09 -17.05 -30.16
C LEU A 749 11.44 -16.29 -31.44
N ALA A 750 12.39 -15.37 -31.36
CA ALA A 750 12.84 -14.61 -32.53
C ALA A 750 13.50 -15.52 -33.59
N LEU A 751 14.35 -16.46 -33.18
CA LEU A 751 15.07 -17.38 -34.07
C LEU A 751 14.12 -18.34 -34.79
N HIS A 752 13.22 -18.99 -34.05
CA HIS A 752 12.26 -19.97 -34.60
C HIS A 752 11.16 -19.32 -35.43
N SER A 753 10.97 -18.00 -35.32
CA SER A 753 10.08 -17.23 -36.19
C SER A 753 10.53 -17.15 -37.65
N GLY A 754 11.76 -17.58 -37.96
CA GLY A 754 12.33 -17.48 -39.31
C GLY A 754 12.48 -16.05 -39.81
N GLY A 755 12.62 -15.07 -38.89
CA GLY A 755 12.73 -13.65 -39.20
C GLY A 755 11.40 -12.88 -39.23
N SER A 756 10.27 -13.54 -38.97
CA SER A 756 8.97 -12.86 -38.87
C SER A 756 8.78 -12.08 -37.57
N MET A 757 9.56 -12.39 -36.53
CA MET A 757 9.55 -11.73 -35.22
C MET A 757 10.90 -11.11 -34.90
N SER A 758 10.91 -9.83 -34.53
CA SER A 758 12.09 -9.16 -33.99
C SER A 758 12.27 -9.50 -32.51
N ILE A 759 13.48 -9.27 -31.95
CA ILE A 759 13.72 -9.43 -30.50
C ILE A 759 12.77 -8.58 -29.67
N GLU A 760 12.45 -7.36 -30.09
CA GLU A 760 11.49 -6.49 -29.36
C GLU A 760 10.05 -7.03 -29.43
N ALA A 761 9.65 -7.61 -30.56
CA ALA A 761 8.37 -8.29 -30.66
C ALA A 761 8.32 -9.55 -29.76
N ALA A 762 9.41 -10.32 -29.70
CA ALA A 762 9.54 -11.47 -28.82
C ALA A 762 9.49 -11.04 -27.34
N LYS A 763 10.22 -9.99 -26.93
CA LYS A 763 10.14 -9.41 -25.58
C LYS A 763 8.70 -9.05 -25.21
N LYS A 764 7.95 -8.43 -26.13
CA LYS A 764 6.55 -8.07 -25.91
C LYS A 764 5.63 -9.29 -25.73
N GLU A 765 5.81 -10.33 -26.54
CA GLU A 765 5.06 -11.58 -26.41
C GLU A 765 5.37 -12.29 -25.09
N THR A 766 6.65 -12.42 -24.74
CA THR A 766 7.11 -12.96 -23.47
C THR A 766 6.55 -12.18 -22.28
N HIS A 767 6.48 -10.85 -22.38
CA HIS A 767 5.89 -9.99 -21.35
C HIS A 767 4.38 -10.23 -21.19
N GLY A 768 3.64 -10.45 -22.27
CA GLY A 768 2.23 -10.81 -22.22
C GLY A 768 1.99 -12.12 -21.47
N SER A 769 2.81 -13.15 -21.74
CA SER A 769 2.77 -14.42 -21.01
C SER A 769 3.08 -14.24 -19.52
N LEU A 770 4.09 -13.43 -19.17
CA LEU A 770 4.45 -13.12 -17.79
C LEU A 770 3.27 -12.54 -17.00
N GLU A 771 2.47 -11.65 -17.58
CA GLU A 771 1.30 -11.09 -16.88
C GLU A 771 0.28 -12.15 -16.49
N SER A 772 -0.01 -13.11 -17.37
CA SER A 772 -0.92 -14.21 -17.13
C SER A 772 -0.43 -15.10 -15.97
N TYR A 773 0.83 -15.52 -16.00
CA TYR A 773 1.43 -16.32 -14.92
C TYR A 773 1.42 -15.57 -13.58
N ARG A 774 1.72 -14.27 -13.61
CA ARG A 774 1.73 -13.42 -12.41
C ARG A 774 0.34 -13.32 -11.79
N ARG A 775 -0.69 -13.09 -12.61
CA ARG A 775 -2.10 -13.07 -12.17
C ARG A 775 -2.50 -14.41 -11.57
N GLY A 776 -2.14 -15.52 -12.24
CA GLY A 776 -2.38 -16.88 -11.74
C GLY A 776 -1.72 -17.14 -10.38
N LEU A 777 -0.47 -16.69 -10.19
CA LEU A 777 0.24 -16.82 -8.92
C LEU A 777 -0.51 -16.09 -7.80
N VAL A 778 -0.86 -14.81 -8.00
CA VAL A 778 -1.58 -14.04 -6.99
C VAL A 778 -2.92 -14.69 -6.66
N ALA A 779 -3.67 -15.18 -7.65
CA ALA A 779 -4.94 -15.87 -7.42
C ALA A 779 -4.80 -17.10 -6.51
N LEU A 780 -3.77 -17.93 -6.70
CA LEU A 780 -3.51 -19.07 -5.82
C LEU A 780 -3.05 -18.66 -4.42
N VAL A 781 -2.20 -17.63 -4.33
CA VAL A 781 -1.72 -17.11 -3.04
C VAL A 781 -2.89 -16.61 -2.19
N ARG A 782 -3.88 -15.97 -2.81
CA ARG A 782 -5.07 -15.43 -2.13
C ARG A 782 -6.17 -16.45 -1.85
N ARG A 783 -6.11 -17.66 -2.41
CA ARG A 783 -7.12 -18.71 -2.17
C ARG A 783 -7.15 -19.13 -0.69
N GLN A 784 -8.32 -19.08 -0.06
CA GLN A 784 -8.45 -19.43 1.38
C GLN A 784 -8.42 -20.94 1.63
N ASP A 785 -9.16 -21.72 0.84
CA ASP A 785 -9.23 -23.18 0.96
C ASP A 785 -7.96 -23.83 0.38
N SER A 786 -6.91 -23.92 1.20
CA SER A 786 -5.55 -24.24 0.77
C SER A 786 -4.96 -25.36 1.61
N VAL A 787 -4.29 -26.32 0.96
CA VAL A 787 -3.47 -27.30 1.70
C VAL A 787 -2.10 -26.75 2.08
N VAL A 788 -1.63 -25.73 1.35
CA VAL A 788 -0.37 -25.04 1.64
C VAL A 788 -0.63 -23.92 2.64
N PRO A 789 0.13 -23.81 3.74
CA PRO A 789 -0.03 -22.75 4.72
C PRO A 789 0.12 -21.34 4.10
N ARG A 790 -0.63 -20.35 4.61
CA ARG A 790 -0.68 -19.01 4.00
C ARG A 790 0.69 -18.35 3.96
N SER A 791 1.49 -18.46 5.03
CA SER A 791 2.83 -17.85 5.07
C SER A 791 3.74 -18.38 3.95
N CYS A 792 3.64 -19.69 3.65
CA CYS A 792 4.39 -20.32 2.57
C CYS A 792 3.96 -19.81 1.19
N LYS A 793 2.66 -19.59 0.98
CA LYS A 793 2.13 -19.01 -0.26
C LYS A 793 2.56 -17.55 -0.45
N GLU A 794 2.44 -16.73 0.60
CA GLU A 794 2.91 -15.34 0.56
C GLU A 794 4.40 -15.26 0.24
N LEU A 795 5.21 -16.23 0.68
CA LEU A 795 6.64 -16.24 0.36
C LEU A 795 6.91 -16.41 -1.16
N PHE A 796 6.10 -17.21 -1.87
CA PHE A 796 6.19 -17.27 -3.35
C PHE A 796 5.91 -15.90 -3.96
N TRP A 797 4.89 -15.20 -3.48
CA TRP A 797 4.55 -13.88 -3.99
C TRP A 797 5.64 -12.85 -3.67
N LYS A 798 6.15 -12.82 -2.44
CA LYS A 798 7.19 -11.88 -2.02
C LYS A 798 8.49 -12.10 -2.78
N LEU A 799 8.89 -13.34 -3.03
CA LEU A 799 10.06 -13.63 -3.85
C LEU A 799 9.84 -13.19 -5.30
N CYS A 800 8.66 -13.42 -5.86
CA CYS A 800 8.28 -12.92 -7.19
C CYS A 800 8.40 -11.39 -7.27
N LYS A 801 7.93 -10.65 -6.25
CA LYS A 801 8.07 -9.19 -6.18
C LYS A 801 9.52 -8.74 -6.13
N THR A 802 10.35 -9.42 -5.34
CA THR A 802 11.80 -9.17 -5.29
C THR A 802 12.42 -9.36 -6.68
N ILE A 803 12.08 -10.42 -7.40
CA ILE A 803 12.63 -10.66 -8.74
C ILE A 803 12.16 -9.56 -9.71
N HIS A 804 10.91 -9.09 -9.60
CA HIS A 804 10.44 -7.92 -10.35
C HIS A 804 11.24 -6.65 -10.07
N LEU A 805 11.66 -6.42 -8.82
CA LEU A 805 12.57 -5.31 -8.49
C LEU A 805 13.91 -5.43 -9.24
N PHE A 806 14.55 -6.61 -9.18
CA PHE A 806 15.86 -6.82 -9.80
C PHE A 806 15.85 -6.73 -11.33
N TYR A 807 14.73 -7.08 -11.97
CA TYR A 807 14.59 -7.13 -13.42
C TYR A 807 13.58 -6.10 -13.98
N PHE A 808 13.31 -5.03 -13.22
CA PHE A 808 12.26 -4.09 -13.54
C PHE A 808 12.50 -3.38 -14.89
N GLN A 809 13.67 -2.76 -15.06
CA GLN A 809 14.05 -2.03 -16.28
C GLN A 809 15.22 -2.69 -17.03
N ILE A 810 16.16 -3.26 -16.29
CA ILE A 810 17.38 -3.89 -16.80
C ILE A 810 17.67 -5.15 -15.99
N ASP A 811 18.73 -5.89 -16.34
CA ASP A 811 19.29 -6.90 -15.44
C ASP A 811 20.05 -6.23 -14.28
N GLY A 812 19.30 -5.84 -13.26
CA GLY A 812 19.81 -5.17 -12.06
C GLY A 812 20.64 -6.08 -11.17
N PHE A 813 20.48 -7.40 -11.29
CA PHE A 813 21.27 -8.37 -10.52
C PHE A 813 22.72 -8.42 -11.01
N THR A 814 22.91 -8.41 -12.34
CA THR A 814 24.25 -8.44 -12.93
C THR A 814 24.90 -7.06 -12.95
N SER A 815 24.11 -5.99 -13.09
CA SER A 815 24.59 -4.60 -13.05
C SER A 815 25.31 -4.29 -11.74
N PRO A 816 26.55 -3.77 -11.74
CA PRO A 816 27.28 -3.46 -10.51
C PRO A 816 26.77 -2.22 -9.75
N LYS A 817 25.82 -1.48 -10.32
CA LYS A 817 25.37 -0.19 -9.77
C LYS A 817 23.87 -0.12 -9.50
N GLU A 818 23.07 -0.87 -10.25
CA GLU A 818 21.61 -0.68 -10.27
C GLU A 818 20.98 -0.89 -8.89
N MET A 819 21.39 -1.93 -8.18
CA MET A 819 20.81 -2.30 -6.89
C MET A 819 21.55 -1.68 -5.70
N VAL A 820 22.60 -0.89 -5.92
CA VAL A 820 23.38 -0.27 -4.82
C VAL A 820 22.50 0.67 -4.00
N GLY A 821 21.63 1.46 -4.64
CA GLY A 821 20.68 2.33 -3.93
C GLY A 821 19.72 1.54 -3.04
N ALA A 822 19.18 0.43 -3.54
CA ALA A 822 18.28 -0.43 -2.76
C ALA A 822 19.02 -1.13 -1.60
N VAL A 823 20.25 -1.62 -1.82
CA VAL A 823 21.11 -2.16 -0.75
C VAL A 823 21.29 -1.13 0.36
N ASN A 824 21.65 0.10 0.00
CA ASN A 824 21.89 1.14 0.98
C ASN A 824 20.63 1.52 1.74
N GLN A 825 19.51 1.77 1.05
CA GLN A 825 18.25 2.16 1.70
C GLN A 825 17.70 1.11 2.67
N VAL A 826 17.88 -0.17 2.36
CA VAL A 826 17.39 -1.26 3.22
C VAL A 826 18.35 -1.55 4.37
N ILE A 827 19.66 -1.52 4.14
CA ILE A 827 20.65 -2.09 5.09
C ILE A 827 21.51 -1.02 5.76
N ASN A 828 21.92 0.03 5.07
CA ASN A 828 23.01 0.91 5.51
C ASN A 828 22.56 2.31 5.93
N GLU A 829 21.63 2.91 5.18
CA GLU A 829 21.23 4.30 5.34
C GLU A 829 20.12 4.42 6.41
N PRO A 830 20.26 5.27 7.43
CA PRO A 830 19.20 5.53 8.39
C PRO A 830 18.02 6.24 7.71
N LEU A 831 16.84 6.24 8.34
CA LEU A 831 15.66 6.96 7.84
C LEU A 831 15.89 8.47 7.77
N GLU A 832 15.43 9.10 6.69
CA GLU A 832 15.42 10.56 6.53
C GLU A 832 14.06 11.14 6.97
N LEU A 833 13.91 11.38 8.27
CA LEU A 833 12.68 11.97 8.81
C LEU A 833 12.69 13.48 8.60
N GLN A 834 11.57 14.03 8.10
CA GLN A 834 11.38 15.48 8.14
C GLN A 834 11.42 15.93 9.60
N SER A 835 12.44 16.70 9.97
CA SER A 835 12.48 17.32 11.30
C SER A 835 11.21 18.14 11.44
N SER A 836 10.31 17.72 12.33
CA SER A 836 9.29 18.62 12.83
C SER A 836 10.07 19.83 13.35
N ASN A 837 9.92 20.98 12.69
CA ASN A 837 10.38 22.25 13.22
C ASN A 837 9.56 22.53 14.48
N THR A 838 9.83 21.80 15.56
CA THR A 838 9.50 22.19 16.91
C THR A 838 10.50 23.27 17.29
N HIS A 839 10.26 24.48 16.78
CA HIS A 839 10.73 25.66 17.48
C HIS A 839 10.05 25.66 18.85
N VAL A 840 10.76 25.18 19.87
CA VAL A 840 10.47 25.43 21.28
C VAL A 840 10.70 26.90 21.58
#